data_AF-A0A8T0GDR0-F1
#
_entry.id   AF-A0A8T0GDR0-F1
#
_cell.length_a   1.000
_cell.length_b   1.000
_cell.length_c   1.000
_cell.angle_alpha   90.00
_cell.angle_beta   90.00
_cell.angle_gamma   90.00
#
_symmetry.space_group_name_H-M   'P 1'
#
loop_
_entity.id
_entity.type
_entity.pdbx_description
1 polymer ?
#
loop_
_entity_poly.entity_id
_entity_poly.type
_entity_poly.pdbx_seq_one_letter_code
_entity_poly.pdbx_strand_id
1 'polypeptide(L)'
;MGHRIDPLPFGKKLSDSVFEFYKPKTVHLEVVFIHGLVQGKCEDAYWKTWARDGIPENLWPRTWLPKNFPSARVLALSYDASIKRTATDGRMDLYGLGENLIQEMVDFGRIGQNGVPVVFVCHGFGGLVAKQIVVFGNKRPFLGYQKVQNLLQNIDAFCFYSTPHHGSHLAKSALYHSGGAKGPLLESFKVLDQETCRLNQEFEQSKRPSWHFHVAAESHEISKFREMVVAEASSRYGNATHMTLYASYVDICKPSSKKDSSYQWLTMHLKEVLDRNLVSLPLAIESLASESLVRFQEQEESVKGMLQEFRIVGLIGMGGSGKTTLAKVVYQSICSDFEKSSYLDDVKSKGTLDEVLVTLLRQFGIKNRKTGVEAQLSDFQDLKEIYLKDLKTFVKKHKVLVVVDDVGSEENFNHLLACMDFINGREDSRMIVTCREWQLLRKHAPLVGKYEMKLLNGSGLDIELFSHHVYKGAKTELRRREWLQEYLSRDASGTLISDFESVFNSIVDACAGLPLSLEVMGSCIGSYLKDCDVSSRECLELWRGALQKFRDAEALDGAEAGNERPWKSLRISYDDLGPSLREKFLDVACFFCGSLRYDYNSLLRIWGGKPSDCVDLKNLQDRCLFRVNKEDGVVTMHDQLRDMGRSIVKGDGEYMTRVWTDQDVGRVLQSKESRATVGLSLGDWNKASHAIVRGKAQETSMWEILFSMFTWDKPMVLRCRNLRLIDLRDVQGNICATIVLEDSSSLHWICLRGGNITKVPNFVWKCIHLYVLDLHGCIGFKELSELVGDLVKLLELNLRDCKYLRSLPPSIGNLVNLSSLNLLGCESLTSLPPSTGNLVNLSSLNLGGCGSLTFLPPSIGNLVNLSSLNLLECGSLTSLPPSIGDLVNLSSLNLSGCGSLTSLPPSIGNLVNLSELDLHWCGSLTSLPPSIGNLVNLSSLHLGGCGSLTSLPPSIGNLVNLSSLDLCYCGSLTSLPPSIGNLVNLSELDLQRCGSLTSLPPSIGNLVNLSSFNLGGCGSLTSLPPSIGNLVNLSSLNLGGCGSLTFLPPSIGNLVNLSSLNLLGCGSLTSLPPSTGDLVNLSSLNLGGCGSLTSLPPSIGNLVNLSELDLHWCGSLTSLPPSIGNLVNLSSLYVLRCGSLTSLPPSIGNLVSLYSLDLWGCSSLTSLPPSIGSLVNLSSLNLLGCGSLTSLPPSIGNLVNLSELDLQRCGSLTSLPPSIGNLVNLSKLHLGGCGSLTSLPPSIGNLVNLRRLDLDGCGSLTSLPPSFGNLVNFRP
;
A
#
# COMPACT_ATOMS: atom_id res chain seq x y z
N MET A 1 -16.86 26.58 -59.58
CA MET A 1 -18.31 26.53 -59.88
C MET A 1 -19.02 25.90 -58.70
N GLY A 2 -20.19 26.44 -58.34
CA GLY A 2 -21.18 25.67 -57.58
C GLY A 2 -21.37 26.12 -56.13
N HIS A 3 -22.13 27.20 -55.95
CA HIS A 3 -23.07 27.33 -54.84
C HIS A 3 -23.75 26.00 -54.51
N ARG A 4 -24.09 25.76 -53.24
CA ARG A 4 -25.48 25.46 -52.85
C ARG A 4 -25.70 25.50 -51.33
N ILE A 5 -26.47 26.52 -50.93
CA ILE A 5 -27.63 26.48 -50.01
C ILE A 5 -27.34 26.12 -48.53
N ASP A 6 -27.31 27.14 -47.67
CA ASP A 6 -27.94 27.06 -46.33
C ASP A 6 -29.47 27.09 -46.51
N PRO A 7 -30.34 26.60 -45.58
CA PRO A 7 -30.09 26.29 -44.16
C PRO A 7 -30.84 25.03 -43.62
N LEU A 8 -30.46 24.52 -42.45
CA LEU A 8 -31.47 23.97 -41.52
C LEU A 8 -31.12 24.41 -40.09
N PRO A 9 -31.95 25.21 -39.41
CA PRO A 9 -31.69 25.66 -38.03
C PRO A 9 -31.66 24.54 -36.97
N PHE A 10 -31.79 23.25 -37.33
CA PHE A 10 -32.31 22.21 -36.42
C PHE A 10 -31.55 20.87 -36.38
N GLY A 11 -30.26 20.84 -36.71
CA GLY A 11 -29.43 19.61 -36.63
C GLY A 11 -29.11 19.00 -38.00
N LYS A 12 -28.10 18.14 -38.05
CA LYS A 12 -27.58 17.53 -39.28
C LYS A 12 -28.53 16.43 -39.75
N LYS A 13 -29.14 16.60 -40.94
CA LYS A 13 -29.94 15.56 -41.60
C LYS A 13 -29.03 14.38 -41.99
N LEU A 14 -29.29 13.20 -41.46
CA LEU A 14 -28.54 11.96 -41.77
C LEU A 14 -29.25 11.12 -42.84
N SER A 15 -30.58 11.14 -42.83
CA SER A 15 -31.48 10.56 -43.85
C SER A 15 -32.79 11.36 -43.90
N ASP A 16 -33.78 10.93 -44.69
CA ASP A 16 -35.07 11.60 -44.75
C ASP A 16 -35.83 11.53 -43.41
N SER A 17 -35.59 10.48 -42.62
CA SER A 17 -36.28 10.25 -41.34
C SER A 17 -35.38 10.40 -40.09
N VAL A 18 -34.06 10.54 -40.20
CA VAL A 18 -33.12 10.63 -39.05
C VAL A 18 -32.34 11.94 -39.04
N PHE A 19 -32.41 12.66 -37.92
CA PHE A 19 -31.76 13.95 -37.70
C PHE A 19 -30.85 13.93 -36.46
N GLU A 20 -29.66 14.50 -36.57
CA GLU A 20 -28.66 14.57 -35.49
C GLU A 20 -28.62 15.98 -34.89
N PHE A 21 -29.13 16.13 -33.66
CA PHE A 21 -29.13 17.40 -32.92
C PHE A 21 -27.75 17.73 -32.36
N TYR A 22 -26.99 16.73 -31.89
CA TYR A 22 -25.66 16.90 -31.33
C TYR A 22 -24.80 15.65 -31.49
N LYS A 23 -23.54 15.83 -31.89
CA LYS A 23 -22.53 14.75 -32.00
C LYS A 23 -21.29 15.08 -31.16
N PRO A 24 -20.97 14.27 -30.14
CA PRO A 24 -19.75 14.43 -29.36
C PRO A 24 -18.52 13.84 -30.05
N LYS A 25 -17.31 14.15 -29.54
CA LYS A 25 -16.06 13.53 -30.01
C LYS A 25 -16.02 12.02 -29.71
N THR A 26 -16.53 11.63 -28.54
CA THR A 26 -16.66 10.24 -28.10
C THR A 26 -18.10 10.01 -27.66
N VAL A 27 -18.73 8.94 -28.17
CA VAL A 27 -20.14 8.62 -27.90
C VAL A 27 -20.20 7.53 -26.84
N HIS A 28 -20.76 7.84 -25.67
CA HIS A 28 -20.97 6.88 -24.57
C HIS A 28 -22.45 6.56 -24.33
N LEU A 29 -23.35 7.32 -24.95
CA LEU A 29 -24.79 7.14 -24.88
C LEU A 29 -25.41 7.71 -26.15
N GLU A 30 -26.42 7.03 -26.71
CA GLU A 30 -27.26 7.59 -27.78
C GLU A 30 -28.67 7.83 -27.27
N VAL A 31 -29.15 9.08 -27.41
CA VAL A 31 -30.51 9.47 -26.99
C VAL A 31 -31.33 9.80 -28.23
N VAL A 32 -32.35 8.99 -28.49
CA VAL A 32 -33.20 9.08 -29.70
C VAL A 32 -34.59 9.59 -29.33
N PHE A 33 -34.91 10.79 -29.79
CA PHE A 33 -36.21 11.43 -29.57
C PHE A 33 -37.21 11.04 -30.66
N ILE A 34 -38.36 10.52 -30.24
CA ILE A 34 -39.44 10.03 -31.11
C ILE A 34 -40.73 10.75 -30.71
N HIS A 35 -41.15 11.71 -31.52
CA HIS A 35 -42.34 12.51 -31.25
C HIS A 35 -43.63 11.80 -31.69
N GLY A 36 -44.79 12.36 -31.34
CA GLY A 36 -46.14 11.90 -31.73
C GLY A 36 -46.92 12.92 -32.56
N LEU A 37 -48.26 12.84 -32.53
CA LEU A 37 -49.19 13.64 -33.34
C LEU A 37 -48.98 15.15 -33.22
N VAL A 38 -49.01 15.87 -34.36
CA VAL A 38 -48.95 17.35 -34.40
C VAL A 38 -50.07 17.89 -35.29
N GLN A 39 -50.73 18.99 -34.88
CA GLN A 39 -51.63 19.75 -35.74
C GLN A 39 -50.80 20.67 -36.66
N GLY A 40 -50.72 20.39 -37.96
CA GLY A 40 -50.03 21.27 -38.93
C GLY A 40 -49.10 20.55 -39.92
N LYS A 41 -48.14 21.30 -40.49
CA LYS A 41 -47.18 20.80 -41.51
C LYS A 41 -46.18 19.79 -40.91
N CYS A 42 -46.04 18.63 -41.57
CA CYS A 42 -45.25 17.47 -41.14
C CYS A 42 -43.74 17.74 -40.98
N GLU A 43 -43.15 18.58 -41.83
CA GLU A 43 -41.68 18.66 -42.02
C GLU A 43 -40.89 19.15 -40.78
N ASP A 44 -41.56 19.75 -39.78
CA ASP A 44 -40.91 20.33 -38.59
C ASP A 44 -41.22 19.59 -37.27
N ALA A 45 -42.01 18.52 -37.31
CA ALA A 45 -42.56 17.90 -36.11
C ALA A 45 -41.49 17.27 -35.19
N TYR A 46 -40.40 16.78 -35.79
CA TYR A 46 -39.28 16.13 -35.10
C TYR A 46 -38.53 17.02 -34.10
N TRP A 47 -38.60 18.35 -34.26
CA TRP A 47 -37.95 19.29 -33.35
C TRP A 47 -38.96 20.21 -32.62
N LYS A 48 -40.08 20.61 -33.26
CA LYS A 48 -41.07 21.53 -32.65
C LYS A 48 -41.70 20.98 -31.37
N THR A 49 -41.83 19.65 -31.26
CA THR A 49 -42.36 18.98 -30.07
C THR A 49 -41.50 19.23 -28.83
N TRP A 50 -40.19 19.39 -29.04
CA TRP A 50 -39.18 19.53 -28.00
C TRP A 50 -38.66 20.97 -27.86
N ALA A 51 -39.23 21.93 -28.59
CA ALA A 51 -38.87 23.33 -28.52
C ALA A 51 -39.98 24.14 -27.84
N ARG A 52 -39.59 24.98 -26.87
CA ARG A 52 -40.53 25.90 -26.22
C ARG A 52 -40.95 26.99 -27.22
N ASP A 53 -42.25 27.29 -27.27
CA ASP A 53 -42.89 28.26 -28.17
C ASP A 53 -42.70 27.98 -29.68
N GLY A 54 -42.21 26.78 -30.04
CA GLY A 54 -41.92 26.43 -31.44
C GLY A 54 -40.73 27.20 -32.03
N ILE A 55 -39.87 27.78 -31.19
CA ILE A 55 -38.72 28.59 -31.58
C ILE A 55 -37.46 27.70 -31.67
N PRO A 56 -36.68 27.75 -32.78
CA PRO A 56 -35.49 26.92 -32.99
C PRO A 56 -34.44 26.98 -31.90
N GLU A 57 -34.17 28.20 -31.42
CA GLU A 57 -33.14 28.50 -30.45
C GLU A 57 -33.45 27.89 -29.07
N ASN A 58 -34.74 27.58 -28.82
CA ASN A 58 -35.23 26.99 -27.58
C ASN A 58 -35.36 25.46 -27.65
N LEU A 59 -34.72 24.81 -28.62
CA LEU A 59 -34.64 23.35 -28.72
C LEU A 59 -33.72 22.79 -27.63
N TRP A 60 -34.28 22.51 -26.45
CA TRP A 60 -33.52 22.10 -25.28
C TRP A 60 -32.74 20.77 -25.43
N PRO A 61 -33.17 19.77 -26.25
CA PRO A 61 -32.35 18.58 -26.49
C PRO A 61 -31.03 18.89 -27.19
N ARG A 62 -30.97 19.96 -27.97
CA ARG A 62 -29.74 20.41 -28.66
C ARG A 62 -28.89 21.34 -27.78
N THR A 63 -29.52 22.15 -26.94
CA THR A 63 -28.82 23.23 -26.21
C THR A 63 -28.49 22.89 -24.76
N TRP A 64 -29.38 22.17 -24.06
CA TRP A 64 -29.25 21.88 -22.64
C TRP A 64 -28.68 20.49 -22.40
N LEU A 65 -29.19 19.47 -23.11
CA LEU A 65 -28.78 18.08 -22.91
C LEU A 65 -27.26 17.88 -23.12
N PRO A 66 -26.62 18.41 -24.18
CA PRO A 66 -25.18 18.24 -24.38
C PRO A 66 -24.30 18.94 -23.34
N LYS A 67 -24.82 19.96 -22.65
CA LYS A 67 -24.09 20.60 -21.54
C LYS A 67 -24.08 19.73 -20.29
N ASN A 68 -25.13 18.94 -20.09
CA ASN A 68 -25.25 18.02 -18.96
C ASN A 68 -24.66 16.65 -19.27
N PHE A 69 -24.70 16.22 -20.54
CA PHE A 69 -24.21 14.95 -21.04
C PHE A 69 -23.36 15.17 -22.31
N PRO A 70 -22.13 15.67 -22.17
CA PRO A 70 -21.28 16.05 -23.32
C PRO A 70 -20.80 14.87 -24.16
N SER A 71 -20.97 13.64 -23.68
CA SER A 71 -20.67 12.39 -24.39
C SER A 71 -21.91 11.69 -24.95
N ALA A 72 -23.10 12.26 -24.76
CA ALA A 72 -24.33 11.72 -25.32
C ALA A 72 -24.55 12.26 -26.74
N ARG A 73 -24.68 11.37 -27.72
CA ARG A 73 -25.13 11.73 -29.07
C ARG A 73 -26.65 11.85 -29.07
N VAL A 74 -27.16 12.97 -29.59
CA VAL A 74 -28.59 13.29 -29.54
C VAL A 74 -29.18 13.27 -30.94
N LEU A 75 -30.20 12.43 -31.13
CA LEU A 75 -30.84 12.16 -32.42
C LEU A 75 -32.36 12.33 -32.29
N ALA A 76 -33.03 12.62 -33.41
CA ALA A 76 -34.48 12.68 -33.49
C ALA A 76 -34.99 12.00 -34.77
N LEU A 77 -36.13 11.32 -34.66
CA LEU A 77 -36.79 10.68 -35.79
C LEU A 77 -37.94 11.57 -36.31
N SER A 78 -38.04 11.68 -37.63
CA SER A 78 -39.11 12.39 -38.34
C SER A 78 -39.97 11.40 -39.10
N TYR A 79 -41.29 11.55 -39.00
CA TYR A 79 -42.28 10.80 -39.79
C TYR A 79 -43.60 11.59 -39.85
N ASP A 80 -44.50 11.23 -40.77
CA ASP A 80 -45.80 11.91 -40.88
C ASP A 80 -46.72 11.60 -39.70
N ALA A 81 -46.72 12.52 -38.73
CA ALA A 81 -47.59 12.49 -37.57
C ALA A 81 -48.77 13.49 -37.69
N SER A 82 -49.09 13.98 -38.90
CA SER A 82 -50.13 15.00 -39.10
C SER A 82 -51.55 14.43 -39.20
N ILE A 83 -52.54 15.09 -38.58
CA ILE A 83 -53.97 14.77 -38.77
C ILE A 83 -54.52 15.63 -39.92
N LYS A 84 -54.54 15.11 -41.15
CA LYS A 84 -55.17 15.81 -42.30
C LYS A 84 -56.70 15.74 -42.23
N ARG A 85 -57.38 16.82 -42.59
CA ARG A 85 -58.86 16.94 -42.53
C ARG A 85 -59.62 16.25 -43.69
N THR A 86 -58.95 15.73 -44.72
CA THR A 86 -59.56 15.11 -45.92
C THR A 86 -59.09 13.67 -46.15
N ALA A 87 -59.99 12.79 -46.60
CA ALA A 87 -59.83 11.33 -46.66
C ALA A 87 -59.05 10.76 -47.87
N THR A 88 -58.42 11.58 -48.70
CA THR A 88 -57.86 11.13 -50.01
C THR A 88 -56.45 10.54 -49.93
N ASP A 89 -55.72 10.67 -48.82
CA ASP A 89 -54.39 10.07 -48.64
C ASP A 89 -54.46 8.89 -47.67
N GLY A 90 -53.77 7.79 -47.99
CA GLY A 90 -53.96 6.45 -47.43
C GLY A 90 -53.79 6.28 -45.91
N ARG A 91 -54.17 5.08 -45.44
CA ARG A 91 -54.00 4.61 -44.05
C ARG A 91 -52.54 4.75 -43.61
N MET A 92 -52.30 5.21 -42.38
CA MET A 92 -50.97 5.17 -41.77
C MET A 92 -50.60 3.71 -41.52
N ASP A 93 -49.74 3.15 -42.38
CA ASP A 93 -49.20 1.81 -42.22
C ASP A 93 -48.10 1.83 -41.15
N LEU A 94 -48.50 1.61 -39.89
CA LEU A 94 -47.56 1.50 -38.76
C LEU A 94 -46.52 0.40 -39.03
N TYR A 95 -46.89 -0.69 -39.71
CA TYR A 95 -45.98 -1.80 -39.99
C TYR A 95 -44.87 -1.37 -40.94
N GLY A 96 -45.21 -0.83 -42.12
CA GLY A 96 -44.25 -0.31 -43.08
C GLY A 96 -43.45 0.89 -42.56
N LEU A 97 -44.05 1.71 -41.69
CA LEU A 97 -43.35 2.82 -41.04
C LEU A 97 -42.26 2.32 -40.08
N GLY A 98 -42.57 1.32 -39.23
CA GLY A 98 -41.60 0.73 -38.32
C GLY A 98 -40.43 0.06 -39.04
N GLU A 99 -40.70 -0.62 -40.15
CA GLU A 99 -39.69 -1.23 -41.04
C GLU A 99 -38.76 -0.19 -41.67
N ASN A 100 -39.31 0.88 -42.25
CA ASN A 100 -38.50 1.91 -42.88
C ASN A 100 -37.66 2.68 -41.85
N LEU A 101 -38.24 3.05 -40.71
CA LEU A 101 -37.53 3.79 -39.67
C LEU A 101 -36.39 2.99 -39.04
N ILE A 102 -36.60 1.70 -38.73
CA ILE A 102 -35.53 0.90 -38.13
C ILE A 102 -34.37 0.69 -39.09
N GLN A 103 -34.64 0.55 -40.39
CA GLN A 103 -33.59 0.46 -41.40
C GLN A 103 -32.82 1.77 -41.52
N GLU A 104 -33.52 2.90 -41.60
CA GLU A 104 -32.86 4.21 -41.65
C GLU A 104 -32.01 4.49 -40.40
N MET A 105 -32.48 4.07 -39.22
CA MET A 105 -31.74 4.20 -37.96
C MET A 105 -30.41 3.47 -37.98
N VAL A 106 -30.34 2.24 -38.49
CA VAL A 106 -29.09 1.48 -38.43
C VAL A 106 -28.19 1.72 -39.64
N ASP A 107 -28.74 1.95 -40.83
CA ASP A 107 -27.94 2.16 -42.04
C ASP A 107 -27.41 3.59 -42.15
N PHE A 108 -28.23 4.60 -41.85
CA PHE A 108 -27.81 6.01 -41.95
C PHE A 108 -27.53 6.64 -40.58
N GLY A 109 -28.38 6.38 -39.59
CA GLY A 109 -28.18 6.87 -38.23
C GLY A 109 -26.98 6.22 -37.53
N ARG A 110 -26.62 5.00 -37.94
CA ARG A 110 -25.61 4.13 -37.28
C ARG A 110 -25.89 3.96 -35.78
N ILE A 111 -27.17 3.94 -35.40
CA ILE A 111 -27.63 3.90 -34.01
C ILE A 111 -27.41 2.50 -33.43
N GLY A 112 -26.94 2.41 -32.19
CA GLY A 112 -26.68 1.16 -31.48
C GLY A 112 -25.48 0.38 -32.01
N GLN A 113 -24.50 1.05 -32.64
CA GLN A 113 -23.24 0.43 -33.06
C GLN A 113 -22.19 0.49 -31.93
N ASN A 114 -21.24 -0.45 -31.95
CA ASN A 114 -20.09 -0.52 -31.01
C ASN A 114 -20.46 -0.66 -29.52
N GLY A 115 -21.61 -1.26 -29.20
CA GLY A 115 -22.02 -1.52 -27.80
C GLY A 115 -22.43 -0.28 -27.01
N VAL A 116 -22.67 0.84 -27.69
CA VAL A 116 -23.11 2.08 -27.04
C VAL A 116 -24.58 1.95 -26.63
N PRO A 117 -24.93 2.20 -25.34
CA PRO A 117 -26.31 2.11 -24.88
C PRO A 117 -27.21 3.16 -25.57
N VAL A 118 -28.42 2.74 -25.91
CA VAL A 118 -29.42 3.54 -26.63
C VAL A 118 -30.64 3.77 -25.73
N VAL A 119 -31.09 5.02 -25.63
CA VAL A 119 -32.30 5.41 -24.90
C VAL A 119 -33.31 6.03 -25.85
N PHE A 120 -34.53 5.49 -25.86
CA PHE A 120 -35.65 6.06 -26.62
C PHE A 120 -36.46 6.99 -25.75
N VAL A 121 -36.62 8.25 -26.18
CA VAL A 121 -37.45 9.25 -25.52
C VAL A 121 -38.69 9.48 -26.37
N CYS A 122 -39.83 9.01 -25.90
CA CYS A 122 -41.06 8.93 -26.68
C CYS A 122 -42.14 9.85 -26.12
N HIS A 123 -42.91 10.49 -27.00
CA HIS A 123 -44.11 11.25 -26.63
C HIS A 123 -45.28 10.91 -27.56
N GLY A 124 -46.50 10.85 -27.01
CA GLY A 124 -47.72 10.58 -27.79
C GLY A 124 -47.61 9.33 -28.66
N PHE A 125 -47.95 9.43 -29.95
CA PHE A 125 -47.85 8.30 -30.91
C PHE A 125 -46.43 7.78 -31.14
N GLY A 126 -45.39 8.56 -30.78
CA GLY A 126 -44.00 8.11 -30.88
C GLY A 126 -43.72 6.86 -30.05
N GLY A 127 -44.47 6.63 -28.97
CA GLY A 127 -44.36 5.40 -28.20
C GLY A 127 -44.95 4.16 -28.91
N LEU A 128 -45.98 4.32 -29.76
CA LEU A 128 -46.47 3.22 -30.60
C LEU A 128 -45.49 2.90 -31.73
N VAL A 129 -44.88 3.92 -32.32
CA VAL A 129 -43.81 3.76 -33.32
C VAL A 129 -42.62 3.02 -32.72
N ALA A 130 -42.17 3.40 -31.51
CA ALA A 130 -41.10 2.70 -30.79
C ALA A 130 -41.43 1.21 -30.54
N LYS A 131 -42.67 0.90 -30.16
CA LYS A 131 -43.13 -0.49 -29.99
C LYS A 131 -43.09 -1.26 -31.31
N GLN A 132 -43.55 -0.64 -32.40
CA GLN A 132 -43.59 -1.26 -33.71
C GLN A 132 -42.19 -1.50 -34.30
N ILE A 133 -41.24 -0.57 -34.10
CA ILE A 133 -39.81 -0.74 -34.41
C ILE A 133 -39.27 -2.00 -33.72
N VAL A 134 -39.52 -2.15 -32.41
CA VAL A 134 -39.08 -3.31 -31.63
C VAL A 134 -39.72 -4.61 -32.09
N VAL A 135 -41.04 -4.61 -32.31
CA VAL A 135 -41.78 -5.80 -32.75
C VAL A 135 -41.34 -6.24 -34.14
N PHE A 136 -41.09 -5.30 -35.05
CA PHE A 136 -40.54 -5.62 -36.37
C PHE A 136 -39.12 -6.18 -36.27
N GLY A 137 -38.25 -5.55 -35.48
CA GLY A 137 -36.86 -5.97 -35.36
C GLY A 137 -36.68 -7.39 -34.81
N ASN A 138 -37.68 -7.93 -34.10
CA ASN A 138 -37.68 -9.31 -33.59
C ASN A 138 -38.34 -10.35 -34.53
N LYS A 139 -38.79 -9.97 -35.75
CA LYS A 139 -39.34 -10.91 -36.77
C LYS A 139 -38.24 -11.61 -37.59
N ARG A 140 -38.59 -12.61 -38.41
CA ARG A 140 -37.65 -13.51 -39.13
C ARG A 140 -36.53 -12.79 -39.91
N PRO A 141 -35.38 -13.44 -40.19
CA PRO A 141 -34.21 -12.79 -40.79
C PRO A 141 -34.48 -12.19 -42.18
N PHE A 142 -34.10 -10.92 -42.38
CA PHE A 142 -34.08 -10.19 -43.65
C PHE A 142 -32.72 -9.51 -43.88
N LEU A 143 -32.51 -8.86 -45.03
CA LEU A 143 -31.24 -8.17 -45.33
C LEU A 143 -31.01 -6.99 -44.35
N GLY A 144 -29.91 -7.00 -43.60
CA GLY A 144 -29.65 -6.01 -42.54
C GLY A 144 -30.14 -6.43 -41.14
N TYR A 145 -30.70 -7.63 -40.99
CA TYR A 145 -31.22 -8.13 -39.71
C TYR A 145 -30.19 -8.12 -38.56
N GLN A 146 -28.91 -8.37 -38.84
CA GLN A 146 -27.86 -8.37 -37.80
C GLN A 146 -27.59 -6.97 -37.23
N LYS A 147 -27.64 -5.95 -38.08
CA LYS A 147 -27.55 -4.54 -37.69
C LYS A 147 -28.74 -4.15 -36.80
N VAL A 148 -29.94 -4.56 -37.18
CA VAL A 148 -31.16 -4.38 -36.40
C VAL A 148 -31.09 -5.09 -35.04
N GLN A 149 -30.58 -6.32 -34.99
CA GLN A 149 -30.39 -7.05 -33.74
C GLN A 149 -29.37 -6.39 -32.81
N ASN A 150 -28.29 -5.81 -33.35
CA ASN A 150 -27.32 -5.03 -32.58
C ASN A 150 -27.98 -3.78 -31.96
N LEU A 151 -28.81 -3.06 -32.72
CA LEU A 151 -29.60 -1.97 -32.17
C LEU A 151 -30.48 -2.45 -31.01
N LEU A 152 -31.24 -3.53 -31.18
CA LEU A 152 -32.11 -4.07 -30.14
C LEU A 152 -31.35 -4.58 -28.90
N GLN A 153 -30.14 -5.11 -29.07
CA GLN A 153 -29.27 -5.51 -27.95
C GLN A 153 -28.80 -4.31 -27.13
N ASN A 154 -28.54 -3.18 -27.81
CA ASN A 154 -27.98 -1.99 -27.19
C ASN A 154 -29.03 -0.99 -26.68
N ILE A 155 -30.32 -1.22 -26.91
CA ILE A 155 -31.37 -0.45 -26.22
C ILE A 155 -31.31 -0.77 -24.71
N ASP A 156 -31.09 0.26 -23.89
CA ASP A 156 -31.06 0.14 -22.42
C ASP A 156 -32.38 0.58 -21.79
N ALA A 157 -32.98 1.67 -22.29
CA ALA A 157 -34.16 2.25 -21.67
C ALA A 157 -35.15 2.92 -22.64
N PHE A 158 -36.42 2.92 -22.24
CA PHE A 158 -37.52 3.66 -22.85
C PHE A 158 -38.08 4.67 -21.85
N CYS A 159 -38.07 5.95 -22.22
CA CYS A 159 -38.63 7.06 -21.45
C CYS A 159 -39.88 7.60 -22.15
N PHE A 160 -41.06 7.27 -21.62
CA PHE A 160 -42.35 7.68 -22.17
C PHE A 160 -42.89 8.92 -21.46
N TYR A 161 -42.99 10.03 -22.18
CA TYR A 161 -43.78 11.20 -21.80
C TYR A 161 -45.23 11.00 -22.26
N SER A 162 -46.14 10.75 -21.31
CA SER A 162 -47.60 10.73 -21.51
C SER A 162 -48.05 10.06 -22.82
N THR A 163 -47.68 8.80 -23.02
CA THR A 163 -48.00 8.03 -24.23
C THR A 163 -49.31 7.23 -24.05
N PRO A 164 -50.23 7.22 -25.03
CA PRO A 164 -51.40 6.35 -24.99
C PRO A 164 -50.97 4.90 -25.18
N HIS A 165 -51.16 4.07 -24.14
CA HIS A 165 -50.64 2.71 -24.11
C HIS A 165 -51.70 1.62 -24.25
N HIS A 166 -52.98 1.96 -24.18
CA HIS A 166 -54.13 1.18 -24.68
C HIS A 166 -55.10 2.16 -25.34
N GLY A 167 -55.99 1.73 -26.24
CA GLY A 167 -56.97 2.59 -26.94
C GLY A 167 -57.98 3.26 -26.02
N SER A 168 -57.49 4.14 -25.16
CA SER A 168 -58.21 4.71 -24.02
C SER A 168 -59.17 5.80 -24.48
N HIS A 169 -60.13 6.12 -23.61
CA HIS A 169 -61.12 7.20 -23.77
C HIS A 169 -60.53 8.57 -24.20
N LEU A 170 -59.22 8.79 -24.05
CA LEU A 170 -58.51 9.97 -24.52
C LEU A 170 -58.44 10.09 -26.05
N ALA A 171 -58.35 8.97 -26.78
CA ALA A 171 -58.48 8.98 -28.24
C ALA A 171 -59.87 9.50 -28.66
N LYS A 172 -60.94 9.15 -27.91
CA LYS A 172 -62.29 9.72 -28.07
C LYS A 172 -62.37 11.21 -27.71
N SER A 173 -61.59 11.68 -26.74
CA SER A 173 -61.56 13.11 -26.33
C SER A 173 -60.78 14.01 -27.32
N ALA A 174 -59.70 13.50 -27.91
CA ALA A 174 -58.99 14.15 -29.02
C ALA A 174 -59.87 14.24 -30.29
N LEU A 175 -60.76 13.26 -30.48
CA LEU A 175 -61.85 13.25 -31.46
C LEU A 175 -62.90 14.37 -31.23
N TYR A 176 -63.17 14.73 -29.96
CA TYR A 176 -64.11 15.80 -29.59
C TYR A 176 -63.54 17.20 -29.81
N HIS A 177 -62.24 17.41 -29.55
CA HIS A 177 -61.57 18.70 -29.69
C HIS A 177 -61.11 19.04 -31.12
N SER A 178 -61.20 18.09 -32.07
CA SER A 178 -60.76 18.27 -33.46
C SER A 178 -61.84 18.82 -34.42
N GLY A 179 -63.03 19.18 -33.91
CA GLY A 179 -64.03 19.94 -34.68
C GLY A 179 -64.52 19.23 -35.95
N GLY A 180 -64.98 17.98 -35.83
CA GLY A 180 -65.72 17.30 -36.89
C GLY A 180 -64.93 16.89 -38.15
N ALA A 181 -63.60 16.84 -38.07
CA ALA A 181 -62.77 16.43 -39.20
C ALA A 181 -62.85 14.91 -39.48
N LYS A 182 -63.38 14.53 -40.65
CA LYS A 182 -63.38 13.14 -41.17
C LYS A 182 -62.09 12.87 -41.95
N GLY A 183 -61.00 12.62 -41.22
CA GLY A 183 -59.70 12.23 -41.80
C GLY A 183 -59.41 10.72 -41.70
N PRO A 184 -58.46 10.18 -42.49
CA PRO A 184 -58.10 8.75 -42.52
C PRO A 184 -57.66 8.19 -41.16
N LEU A 185 -57.02 9.05 -40.34
CA LEU A 185 -56.61 8.76 -38.95
C LEU A 185 -57.81 8.47 -38.04
N LEU A 186 -58.96 9.10 -38.29
CA LEU A 186 -60.15 9.01 -37.45
C LEU A 186 -60.90 7.68 -37.60
N GLU A 187 -60.94 7.10 -38.82
CA GLU A 187 -61.47 5.75 -39.05
C GLU A 187 -60.50 4.67 -38.58
N SER A 188 -59.19 4.91 -38.72
CA SER A 188 -58.19 4.00 -38.17
C SER A 188 -58.22 3.99 -36.64
N PHE A 189 -58.66 5.04 -35.94
CA PHE A 189 -58.86 5.01 -34.47
C PHE A 189 -59.85 3.95 -33.97
N LYS A 190 -60.79 3.48 -34.81
CA LYS A 190 -61.71 2.37 -34.46
C LYS A 190 -61.08 0.99 -34.65
N VAL A 191 -60.17 0.85 -35.61
CA VAL A 191 -59.40 -0.39 -35.87
C VAL A 191 -58.15 -0.48 -34.95
N LEU A 192 -57.60 0.68 -34.60
CA LEU A 192 -56.44 0.89 -33.73
C LEU A 192 -56.65 0.30 -32.34
N ASP A 193 -57.85 0.17 -31.79
CA ASP A 193 -57.97 -0.45 -30.45
C ASP A 193 -57.58 -1.93 -30.46
N GLN A 194 -57.98 -2.69 -31.50
CA GLN A 194 -57.54 -4.09 -31.68
C GLN A 194 -56.09 -4.18 -32.15
N GLU A 195 -55.64 -3.37 -33.11
CA GLU A 195 -54.26 -3.39 -33.59
C GLU A 195 -53.25 -2.88 -32.54
N THR A 196 -53.60 -1.87 -31.74
CA THR A 196 -52.74 -1.41 -30.64
C THR A 196 -52.72 -2.41 -29.50
N CYS A 197 -53.85 -3.06 -29.14
CA CYS A 197 -53.83 -4.18 -28.20
C CYS A 197 -52.94 -5.32 -28.70
N ARG A 198 -53.03 -5.68 -29.99
CA ARG A 198 -52.16 -6.69 -30.61
C ARG A 198 -50.69 -6.27 -30.56
N LEU A 199 -50.38 -5.04 -30.95
CA LEU A 199 -49.03 -4.48 -30.92
C LEU A 199 -48.47 -4.43 -29.50
N ASN A 200 -49.29 -4.07 -28.52
CA ASN A 200 -48.89 -4.09 -27.12
C ASN A 200 -48.57 -5.51 -26.64
N GLN A 201 -49.42 -6.49 -26.96
CA GLN A 201 -49.16 -7.90 -26.63
C GLN A 201 -47.89 -8.42 -27.33
N GLU A 202 -47.70 -8.12 -28.61
CA GLU A 202 -46.49 -8.48 -29.36
C GLU A 202 -45.25 -7.79 -28.76
N PHE A 203 -45.37 -6.52 -28.35
CA PHE A 203 -44.29 -5.78 -27.71
C PHE A 203 -43.95 -6.38 -26.34
N GLU A 204 -44.95 -6.67 -25.50
CA GLU A 204 -44.78 -7.36 -24.20
C GLU A 204 -44.04 -8.69 -24.36
N GLN A 205 -44.41 -9.49 -25.36
CA GLN A 205 -43.74 -10.76 -25.68
C GLN A 205 -42.32 -10.56 -26.21
N SER A 206 -42.04 -9.40 -26.82
CA SER A 206 -40.74 -9.07 -27.44
C SER A 206 -39.80 -8.31 -26.50
N LYS A 207 -40.20 -8.03 -25.26
CA LYS A 207 -39.38 -7.30 -24.30
C LYS A 207 -38.17 -8.11 -23.86
N ARG A 208 -37.05 -7.42 -23.71
CA ARG A 208 -35.84 -8.00 -23.10
C ARG A 208 -35.77 -7.65 -21.61
N PRO A 209 -35.35 -8.59 -20.74
CA PRO A 209 -35.22 -8.33 -19.31
C PRO A 209 -34.26 -7.19 -18.95
N SER A 210 -33.29 -6.91 -19.83
CA SER A 210 -32.31 -5.83 -19.69
C SER A 210 -32.88 -4.43 -19.95
N TRP A 211 -34.11 -4.32 -20.48
CA TRP A 211 -34.69 -3.02 -20.84
C TRP A 211 -35.40 -2.37 -19.66
N HIS A 212 -35.10 -1.10 -19.45
CA HIS A 212 -35.70 -0.28 -18.40
C HIS A 212 -36.81 0.60 -18.94
N PHE A 213 -37.91 0.71 -18.19
CA PHE A 213 -39.09 1.46 -18.61
C PHE A 213 -39.36 2.59 -17.60
N HIS A 214 -39.44 3.82 -18.10
CA HIS A 214 -39.67 5.01 -17.31
C HIS A 214 -40.86 5.77 -17.89
N VAL A 215 -41.86 6.09 -17.07
CA VAL A 215 -43.11 6.71 -17.52
C VAL A 215 -43.40 7.98 -16.73
N ALA A 216 -43.51 9.10 -17.43
CA ALA A 216 -43.97 10.37 -16.90
C ALA A 216 -45.43 10.63 -17.31
N ALA A 217 -46.33 10.66 -16.33
CA ALA A 217 -47.77 10.88 -16.51
C ALA A 217 -48.17 12.31 -16.14
N GLU A 218 -49.07 12.91 -16.92
CA GLU A 218 -49.65 14.22 -16.64
C GLU A 218 -50.67 14.18 -15.48
N SER A 219 -50.86 15.32 -14.80
CA SER A 219 -51.91 15.51 -13.79
C SER A 219 -52.55 16.89 -13.90
N HIS A 220 -53.87 16.96 -13.69
CA HIS A 220 -54.63 18.20 -13.57
C HIS A 220 -55.31 18.27 -12.21
N GLU A 221 -55.53 19.49 -11.70
CA GLU A 221 -56.26 19.72 -10.45
C GLU A 221 -57.75 19.92 -10.76
N ILE A 222 -58.60 19.02 -10.27
CA ILE A 222 -60.05 19.15 -10.34
C ILE A 222 -60.59 19.08 -8.91
N SER A 223 -61.11 20.21 -8.41
CA SER A 223 -61.73 20.34 -7.08
C SER A 223 -60.97 19.62 -5.94
N LYS A 224 -59.79 20.13 -5.57
CA LYS A 224 -58.96 19.68 -4.42
C LYS A 224 -58.49 18.21 -4.42
N PHE A 225 -58.78 17.43 -5.46
CA PHE A 225 -58.22 16.10 -5.68
C PHE A 225 -57.35 16.08 -6.95
N ARG A 226 -56.24 15.35 -6.91
CA ARG A 226 -55.37 15.10 -8.06
C ARG A 226 -55.88 13.85 -8.77
N GLU A 227 -56.34 13.98 -10.00
CA GLU A 227 -56.74 12.83 -10.83
C GLU A 227 -55.73 12.67 -11.98
N MET A 228 -55.20 11.45 -12.15
CA MET A 228 -54.36 11.12 -13.31
C MET A 228 -55.23 11.07 -14.55
N VAL A 229 -54.86 11.83 -15.59
CA VAL A 229 -55.61 11.86 -16.86
C VAL A 229 -55.46 10.55 -17.64
N VAL A 230 -54.38 9.79 -17.39
CA VAL A 230 -54.13 8.47 -17.98
C VAL A 230 -54.39 7.40 -16.92
N ALA A 231 -55.36 6.50 -17.15
CA ALA A 231 -55.68 5.42 -16.23
C ALA A 231 -54.43 4.55 -15.96
N GLU A 232 -54.05 4.42 -14.69
CA GLU A 232 -52.86 3.72 -14.18
C GLU A 232 -52.74 2.27 -14.70
N ALA A 233 -53.87 1.61 -14.97
CA ALA A 233 -53.93 0.26 -15.53
C ALA A 233 -53.38 0.16 -16.96
N SER A 234 -53.34 1.27 -17.72
CA SER A 234 -52.89 1.26 -19.11
C SER A 234 -51.38 1.44 -19.29
N SER A 235 -50.64 1.85 -18.25
CA SER A 235 -49.21 2.20 -18.33
C SER A 235 -48.26 1.19 -17.69
N ARG A 236 -48.76 0.05 -17.18
CA ARG A 236 -47.95 -0.89 -16.39
C ARG A 236 -47.08 -1.79 -17.27
N TYR A 237 -45.79 -1.49 -17.32
CA TYR A 237 -44.76 -2.41 -17.78
C TYR A 237 -44.06 -3.03 -16.57
N GLY A 238 -44.66 -4.01 -15.89
CA GLY A 238 -44.04 -4.70 -14.74
C GLY A 238 -43.35 -3.76 -13.73
N ASN A 239 -42.01 -3.68 -13.81
CA ASN A 239 -41.11 -2.86 -12.97
C ASN A 239 -40.90 -1.39 -13.44
N ALA A 240 -41.80 -0.81 -14.25
CA ALA A 240 -41.64 0.56 -14.72
C ALA A 240 -41.65 1.59 -13.58
N THR A 241 -40.78 2.59 -13.67
CA THR A 241 -40.79 3.73 -12.74
C THR A 241 -41.81 4.76 -13.22
N HIS A 242 -42.73 5.13 -12.34
CA HIS A 242 -43.82 6.07 -12.64
C HIS A 242 -43.60 7.39 -11.90
N MET A 243 -43.67 8.51 -12.62
CA MET A 243 -43.66 9.84 -12.04
C MET A 243 -44.83 10.67 -12.55
N THR A 244 -45.55 11.32 -11.65
CA THR A 244 -46.60 12.27 -12.00
C THR A 244 -46.00 13.67 -12.11
N LEU A 245 -46.15 14.32 -13.27
CA LEU A 245 -45.66 15.67 -13.54
C LEU A 245 -46.83 16.67 -13.61
N TYR A 246 -46.60 17.88 -13.11
CA TYR A 246 -47.56 18.98 -13.17
C TYR A 246 -47.41 19.73 -14.51
N ALA A 247 -47.97 19.17 -15.58
CA ALA A 247 -47.92 19.74 -16.92
C ALA A 247 -49.11 19.23 -17.76
N SER A 248 -49.51 20.01 -18.76
CA SER A 248 -50.47 19.55 -19.78
C SER A 248 -49.81 18.55 -20.73
N TYR A 249 -50.59 17.68 -21.39
CA TYR A 249 -50.13 16.77 -22.45
C TYR A 249 -49.25 17.45 -23.50
N VAL A 250 -49.50 18.72 -23.79
CA VAL A 250 -48.78 19.52 -24.81
C VAL A 250 -47.45 20.09 -24.27
N ASP A 251 -47.39 20.35 -22.97
CA ASP A 251 -46.27 21.07 -22.33
C ASP A 251 -45.30 20.14 -21.58
N ILE A 252 -45.68 18.89 -21.33
CA ILE A 252 -44.86 17.93 -20.56
C ILE A 252 -43.47 17.66 -21.18
N CYS A 253 -43.29 17.89 -22.48
CA CYS A 253 -42.02 17.77 -23.20
C CYS A 253 -41.30 19.11 -23.44
N LYS A 254 -41.83 20.21 -22.92
CA LYS A 254 -41.35 21.59 -23.12
C LYS A 254 -40.97 22.24 -21.78
N PRO A 255 -39.92 21.72 -21.11
CA PRO A 255 -39.45 22.24 -19.83
C PRO A 255 -39.20 23.75 -19.87
N SER A 256 -39.70 24.45 -18.86
CA SER A 256 -39.57 25.90 -18.76
C SER A 256 -38.15 26.35 -18.37
N SER A 257 -37.40 25.49 -17.68
CA SER A 257 -36.00 25.72 -17.26
C SER A 257 -35.28 24.37 -17.00
N LYS A 258 -33.96 24.39 -16.79
CA LYS A 258 -33.21 23.19 -16.33
C LYS A 258 -33.62 22.67 -14.94
N LYS A 259 -34.41 23.45 -14.19
CA LYS A 259 -34.97 23.05 -12.89
C LYS A 259 -36.39 22.47 -13.01
N ASP A 260 -36.97 22.49 -14.21
CA ASP A 260 -38.30 21.94 -14.47
C ASP A 260 -38.31 20.43 -14.23
N SER A 261 -39.35 19.93 -13.55
CA SER A 261 -39.46 18.52 -13.15
C SER A 261 -39.41 17.56 -14.34
N SER A 262 -39.93 17.97 -15.51
CA SER A 262 -39.84 17.16 -16.74
C SER A 262 -38.39 16.96 -17.20
N TYR A 263 -37.60 18.04 -17.27
CA TYR A 263 -36.18 17.96 -17.63
C TYR A 263 -35.38 17.18 -16.58
N GLN A 264 -35.57 17.49 -15.28
CA GLN A 264 -34.87 16.80 -14.20
C GLN A 264 -35.15 15.29 -14.22
N TRP A 265 -36.42 14.91 -14.42
CA TRP A 265 -36.84 13.51 -14.54
C TRP A 265 -36.07 12.78 -15.64
N LEU A 266 -36.04 13.32 -16.86
CA LEU A 266 -35.29 12.68 -17.94
C LEU A 266 -33.78 12.62 -17.64
N THR A 267 -33.18 13.70 -17.15
CA THR A 267 -31.75 13.72 -16.86
C THR A 267 -31.34 12.75 -15.75
N MET A 268 -32.21 12.52 -14.76
CA MET A 268 -31.99 11.52 -13.73
C MET A 268 -31.90 10.12 -14.34
N HIS A 269 -32.82 9.75 -15.22
CA HIS A 269 -32.82 8.43 -15.86
C HIS A 269 -31.72 8.27 -16.92
N LEU A 270 -31.37 9.32 -17.67
CA LEU A 270 -30.20 9.27 -18.56
C LEU A 270 -28.90 9.08 -17.77
N LYS A 271 -28.81 9.69 -16.58
CA LYS A 271 -27.68 9.48 -15.67
C LYS A 271 -27.66 8.05 -15.13
N GLU A 272 -28.80 7.48 -14.74
CA GLU A 272 -28.91 6.08 -14.33
C GLU A 272 -28.44 5.12 -15.45
N VAL A 273 -28.83 5.37 -16.71
CA VAL A 273 -28.38 4.56 -17.86
C VAL A 273 -26.87 4.63 -18.05
N LEU A 274 -26.30 5.84 -17.96
CA LEU A 274 -24.85 6.03 -18.03
C LEU A 274 -24.14 5.34 -16.86
N ASP A 275 -24.61 5.56 -15.63
CA ASP A 275 -24.01 4.99 -14.42
C ASP A 275 -24.06 3.44 -14.43
N ARG A 276 -25.13 2.85 -14.97
CA ARG A 276 -25.25 1.38 -15.13
C ARG A 276 -24.32 0.83 -16.21
N ASN A 277 -24.27 1.46 -17.38
CA ASN A 277 -23.47 0.97 -18.51
C ASN A 277 -21.99 1.36 -18.45
N LEU A 278 -21.62 2.30 -17.58
CA LEU A 278 -20.23 2.57 -17.22
C LEU A 278 -19.57 1.38 -16.51
N VAL A 279 -20.35 0.40 -16.04
CA VAL A 279 -19.86 -0.87 -15.45
C VAL A 279 -19.56 -1.93 -16.53
N SER A 280 -20.06 -1.78 -17.78
CA SER A 280 -20.03 -2.87 -18.79
C SER A 280 -19.54 -2.50 -20.20
N LEU A 281 -18.94 -1.31 -20.42
CA LEU A 281 -18.27 -0.97 -21.69
C LEU A 281 -16.75 -1.25 -21.60
N PRO A 282 -16.19 -2.22 -22.35
CA PRO A 282 -14.78 -2.62 -22.29
C PRO A 282 -13.75 -1.63 -22.84
N LEU A 283 -14.03 -0.32 -22.86
CA LEU A 283 -13.12 0.69 -23.41
C LEU A 283 -13.03 2.00 -22.59
N ALA A 284 -13.59 2.04 -21.38
CA ALA A 284 -13.33 3.12 -20.40
C ALA A 284 -12.74 2.61 -19.08
N ILE A 285 -12.44 1.31 -18.99
CA ILE A 285 -11.85 0.67 -17.80
C ILE A 285 -10.34 0.97 -17.68
N GLU A 286 -9.70 1.53 -18.73
CA GLU A 286 -8.27 1.85 -18.70
C GLU A 286 -7.92 3.28 -18.26
N SER A 287 -8.85 4.13 -17.81
CA SER A 287 -8.48 5.49 -17.35
C SER A 287 -9.03 5.92 -15.99
N LEU A 288 -9.66 5.03 -15.23
CA LEU A 288 -10.06 5.33 -13.83
C LEU A 288 -9.88 4.11 -12.92
N ALA A 289 -10.06 2.90 -13.46
CA ALA A 289 -9.74 1.65 -12.76
C ALA A 289 -8.24 1.33 -12.82
N SER A 290 -7.54 1.55 -13.94
CA SER A 290 -6.07 1.42 -14.00
C SER A 290 -5.34 2.44 -13.11
N GLU A 291 -5.87 3.65 -12.96
CA GLU A 291 -5.23 4.76 -12.22
C GLU A 291 -5.34 4.62 -10.70
N SER A 292 -6.29 3.83 -10.19
CA SER A 292 -6.55 3.65 -8.75
C SER A 292 -6.22 2.24 -8.25
N LEU A 293 -6.37 1.20 -9.08
CA LEU A 293 -6.05 -0.19 -8.68
C LEU A 293 -4.56 -0.41 -8.52
N VAL A 294 -3.72 0.18 -9.37
CA VAL A 294 -2.26 -0.02 -9.30
C VAL A 294 -1.67 0.51 -7.99
N ARG A 295 -2.22 1.63 -7.48
CA ARG A 295 -1.77 2.28 -6.23
C ARG A 295 -2.11 1.48 -4.97
N PHE A 296 -3.31 0.91 -4.94
CA PHE A 296 -3.86 0.32 -3.73
C PHE A 296 -3.92 -1.20 -3.80
N GLN A 297 -3.50 -1.88 -4.87
CA GLN A 297 -3.62 -3.34 -5.03
C GLN A 297 -3.16 -4.13 -3.81
N GLU A 298 -1.95 -3.88 -3.30
CA GLU A 298 -1.44 -4.55 -2.10
C GLU A 298 -2.26 -4.19 -0.85
N GLN A 299 -2.65 -2.91 -0.74
CA GLN A 299 -3.44 -2.40 0.39
C GLN A 299 -4.88 -2.93 0.39
N GLU A 300 -5.45 -3.09 -0.80
CA GLU A 300 -6.78 -3.59 -1.09
C GLU A 300 -6.84 -5.08 -0.73
N GLU A 301 -5.90 -5.90 -1.19
CA GLU A 301 -5.81 -7.32 -0.84
C GLU A 301 -5.61 -7.51 0.67
N SER A 302 -4.81 -6.65 1.31
CA SER A 302 -4.63 -6.69 2.76
C SER A 302 -5.93 -6.35 3.53
N VAL A 303 -6.67 -5.31 3.13
CA VAL A 303 -7.97 -4.97 3.73
C VAL A 303 -9.01 -6.07 3.45
N LYS A 304 -9.03 -6.66 2.25
CA LYS A 304 -9.89 -7.81 1.93
C LYS A 304 -9.59 -9.01 2.82
N GLY A 305 -8.31 -9.33 3.03
CA GLY A 305 -7.86 -10.38 3.96
C GLY A 305 -8.33 -10.10 5.39
N MET A 306 -8.16 -8.87 5.87
CA MET A 306 -8.67 -8.47 7.19
C MET A 306 -10.19 -8.56 7.29
N LEU A 307 -10.93 -8.31 6.21
CA LEU A 307 -12.38 -8.51 6.17
C LEU A 307 -12.77 -10.01 6.18
N GLN A 308 -11.84 -10.95 5.98
CA GLN A 308 -12.11 -12.37 6.23
C GLN A 308 -12.03 -12.70 7.73
N GLU A 309 -11.09 -12.09 8.44
CA GLU A 309 -10.84 -12.30 9.87
C GLU A 309 -11.74 -11.46 10.79
N PHE A 310 -11.97 -10.20 10.42
CA PHE A 310 -12.71 -9.21 11.21
C PHE A 310 -14.02 -8.81 10.52
N ARG A 311 -15.10 -8.72 11.29
CA ARG A 311 -16.40 -8.24 10.77
C ARG A 311 -16.39 -6.76 10.43
N ILE A 312 -15.62 -5.99 11.19
CA ILE A 312 -15.52 -4.54 11.08
C ILE A 312 -14.04 -4.22 10.95
N VAL A 313 -13.67 -3.45 9.93
CA VAL A 313 -12.29 -3.00 9.71
C VAL A 313 -12.25 -1.46 9.71
N GLY A 314 -11.40 -0.90 10.56
CA GLY A 314 -11.14 0.54 10.63
C GLY A 314 -9.90 0.92 9.81
N LEU A 315 -10.07 1.78 8.80
CA LEU A 315 -9.00 2.41 8.03
C LEU A 315 -8.56 3.72 8.71
N ILE A 316 -7.29 3.77 9.14
CA ILE A 316 -6.78 4.82 10.02
C ILE A 316 -5.56 5.50 9.40
N GLY A 317 -5.52 6.83 9.47
CA GLY A 317 -4.43 7.62 8.92
C GLY A 317 -4.73 9.11 8.94
N MET A 318 -3.72 9.93 8.66
CA MET A 318 -3.82 11.39 8.64
C MET A 318 -4.73 11.92 7.52
N GLY A 319 -5.17 13.18 7.61
CA GLY A 319 -5.83 13.86 6.50
C GLY A 319 -4.95 13.83 5.24
N GLY A 320 -5.53 13.49 4.09
CA GLY A 320 -4.79 13.38 2.82
C GLY A 320 -4.06 12.05 2.57
N SER A 321 -4.11 11.08 3.49
CA SER A 321 -3.44 9.78 3.34
C SER A 321 -4.12 8.81 2.34
N GLY A 322 -5.32 9.15 1.84
CA GLY A 322 -6.07 8.31 0.89
C GLY A 322 -7.05 7.30 1.50
N LYS A 323 -7.43 7.43 2.80
CA LYS A 323 -8.42 6.52 3.45
C LYS A 323 -9.72 6.39 2.67
N THR A 324 -10.34 7.51 2.33
CA THR A 324 -11.58 7.57 1.55
C THR A 324 -11.42 6.90 0.19
N THR A 325 -10.27 7.08 -0.45
CA THR A 325 -9.95 6.45 -1.74
C THR A 325 -9.83 4.94 -1.59
N LEU A 326 -9.09 4.43 -0.59
CA LEU A 326 -8.94 3.00 -0.33
C LEU A 326 -10.29 2.35 0.04
N ALA A 327 -11.09 3.01 0.89
CA ALA A 327 -12.43 2.55 1.24
C ALA A 327 -13.33 2.39 0.00
N LYS A 328 -13.25 3.33 -0.95
CA LYS A 328 -13.98 3.27 -2.22
C LYS A 328 -13.49 2.14 -3.11
N VAL A 329 -12.17 1.95 -3.23
CA VAL A 329 -11.57 0.86 -4.03
C VAL A 329 -12.00 -0.50 -3.48
N VAL A 330 -11.83 -0.74 -2.18
CA VAL A 330 -12.23 -2.00 -1.53
C VAL A 330 -13.74 -2.21 -1.63
N TYR A 331 -14.55 -1.17 -1.42
CA TYR A 331 -15.99 -1.27 -1.59
C TYR A 331 -16.37 -1.71 -3.00
N GLN A 332 -15.80 -1.09 -4.03
CA GLN A 332 -16.10 -1.40 -5.42
C GLN A 332 -15.69 -2.83 -5.79
N SER A 333 -14.60 -3.35 -5.22
CA SER A 333 -14.12 -4.68 -5.56
C SER A 333 -14.86 -5.83 -4.88
N ILE A 334 -15.48 -5.59 -3.71
CA ILE A 334 -16.19 -6.66 -2.98
C ILE A 334 -17.70 -6.44 -2.88
N CYS A 335 -18.26 -5.28 -3.27
CA CYS A 335 -19.68 -5.01 -3.06
C CYS A 335 -20.61 -5.97 -3.81
N SER A 336 -20.15 -6.58 -4.91
CA SER A 336 -20.86 -7.62 -5.65
C SER A 336 -20.98 -8.95 -4.89
N ASP A 337 -20.11 -9.19 -3.90
CA ASP A 337 -20.08 -10.43 -3.12
C ASP A 337 -21.11 -10.42 -1.97
N PHE A 338 -21.83 -9.30 -1.80
CA PHE A 338 -22.85 -9.09 -0.79
C PHE A 338 -24.21 -8.85 -1.46
N GLU A 339 -25.27 -9.39 -0.88
CA GLU A 339 -26.63 -9.27 -1.42
C GLU A 339 -27.13 -7.81 -1.41
N LYS A 340 -26.63 -7.03 -0.45
CA LYS A 340 -26.86 -5.59 -0.34
C LYS A 340 -25.60 -4.88 0.13
N SER A 341 -25.37 -3.69 -0.41
CA SER A 341 -24.21 -2.86 -0.05
C SER A 341 -24.62 -1.40 0.10
N SER A 342 -23.94 -0.69 1.00
CA SER A 342 -24.21 0.71 1.29
C SER A 342 -22.90 1.48 1.54
N TYR A 343 -22.78 2.66 0.94
CA TYR A 343 -21.67 3.58 1.16
C TYR A 343 -22.21 4.90 1.74
N LEU A 344 -21.74 5.24 2.94
CA LEU A 344 -22.08 6.48 3.64
C LEU A 344 -20.89 7.45 3.52
N ASP A 345 -20.89 8.29 2.48
CA ASP A 345 -19.88 9.36 2.34
C ASP A 345 -20.01 10.40 3.47
N ASP A 346 -18.88 10.86 4.02
CA ASP A 346 -18.76 12.04 4.89
C ASP A 346 -19.82 12.15 6.00
N VAL A 347 -19.77 11.22 6.96
CA VAL A 347 -20.70 11.21 8.11
C VAL A 347 -20.50 12.42 9.02
N LYS A 348 -19.34 13.10 8.95
CA LYS A 348 -19.08 14.34 9.67
C LYS A 348 -20.00 15.49 9.25
N SER A 349 -20.41 15.55 7.97
CA SER A 349 -21.26 16.63 7.45
C SER A 349 -22.75 16.28 7.37
N LYS A 350 -23.13 14.99 7.49
CA LYS A 350 -24.49 14.46 7.26
C LYS A 350 -25.43 14.41 8.47
N GLY A 351 -25.19 15.20 9.52
CA GLY A 351 -26.18 15.44 10.57
C GLY A 351 -26.53 14.23 11.47
N THR A 352 -27.71 14.31 12.10
CA THR A 352 -28.17 13.46 13.23
C THR A 352 -28.32 11.97 12.89
N LEU A 353 -28.31 11.08 13.91
CA LEU A 353 -28.49 9.61 13.77
C LEU A 353 -29.63 9.20 12.83
N ASP A 354 -30.73 9.94 12.86
CA ASP A 354 -31.93 9.63 12.09
C ASP A 354 -31.66 9.72 10.58
N GLU A 355 -30.85 10.68 10.14
CA GLU A 355 -30.49 10.86 8.73
C GLU A 355 -29.60 9.71 8.23
N VAL A 356 -28.68 9.23 9.08
CA VAL A 356 -27.82 8.07 8.79
C VAL A 356 -28.66 6.80 8.67
N LEU A 357 -29.55 6.52 9.62
CA LEU A 357 -30.40 5.33 9.62
C LEU A 357 -31.41 5.35 8.45
N VAL A 358 -32.01 6.49 8.16
CA VAL A 358 -32.93 6.65 7.01
C VAL A 358 -32.19 6.43 5.69
N THR A 359 -30.94 6.89 5.58
CA THR A 359 -30.11 6.64 4.39
C THR A 359 -29.84 5.15 4.21
N LEU A 360 -29.50 4.43 5.28
CA LEU A 360 -29.31 2.97 5.26
C LEU A 360 -30.59 2.22 4.86
N LEU A 361 -31.73 2.56 5.46
CA LEU A 361 -33.03 1.97 5.11
C LEU A 361 -33.37 2.16 3.63
N ARG A 362 -33.14 3.37 3.11
CA ARG A 362 -33.36 3.71 1.69
C ARG A 362 -32.41 2.91 0.78
N GLN A 363 -31.12 2.86 1.09
CA GLN A 363 -30.13 2.15 0.26
C GLN A 363 -30.35 0.63 0.26
N PHE A 364 -30.83 0.04 1.37
CA PHE A 364 -31.21 -1.37 1.43
C PHE A 364 -32.59 -1.69 0.85
N GLY A 365 -33.37 -0.68 0.44
CA GLY A 365 -34.70 -0.85 -0.12
C GLY A 365 -35.73 -1.36 0.91
N ILE A 366 -35.49 -1.10 2.20
CA ILE A 366 -36.42 -1.45 3.27
C ILE A 366 -37.58 -0.46 3.20
N LYS A 367 -38.77 -0.96 2.86
CA LYS A 367 -39.99 -0.13 2.79
C LYS A 367 -40.23 0.48 4.17
N ASN A 368 -40.02 1.79 4.26
CA ASN A 368 -40.28 2.54 5.47
C ASN A 368 -41.77 2.34 5.82
N ARG A 369 -42.09 1.81 7.01
CA ARG A 369 -43.48 1.50 7.40
C ARG A 369 -44.38 2.73 7.58
N LYS A 370 -43.92 3.92 7.19
CA LYS A 370 -44.64 5.18 7.35
C LYS A 370 -44.69 5.97 6.04
N THR A 371 -45.75 5.74 5.27
CA THR A 371 -46.36 6.76 4.40
C THR A 371 -47.70 7.24 4.98
N GLY A 372 -47.89 7.21 6.31
CA GLY A 372 -49.17 7.65 6.90
C GLY A 372 -49.28 7.85 8.41
N VAL A 373 -48.22 7.78 9.21
CA VAL A 373 -48.31 7.89 10.69
C VAL A 373 -47.26 8.87 11.25
N GLU A 374 -47.29 10.11 10.78
CA GLU A 374 -46.53 11.22 11.36
C GLU A 374 -47.38 12.12 12.28
N ALA A 375 -48.67 11.84 12.47
CA ALA A 375 -49.54 12.71 13.26
C ALA A 375 -49.77 12.28 14.73
N GLN A 376 -49.21 11.16 15.23
CA GLN A 376 -49.62 10.62 16.54
C GLN A 376 -48.51 10.04 17.45
N LEU A 377 -47.23 10.16 17.13
CA LEU A 377 -46.16 9.74 18.06
C LEU A 377 -45.39 10.97 18.53
N SER A 378 -45.52 11.27 19.83
CA SER A 378 -44.97 12.45 20.49
C SER A 378 -43.56 12.28 21.05
N ASP A 379 -42.84 11.19 20.73
CA ASP A 379 -41.45 10.99 21.20
C ASP A 379 -40.50 10.54 20.08
N PHE A 380 -39.43 11.31 19.88
CA PHE A 380 -38.37 11.06 18.89
C PHE A 380 -37.50 9.83 19.23
N GLN A 381 -37.52 9.33 20.48
CA GLN A 381 -36.77 8.15 20.89
C GLN A 381 -37.33 6.83 20.31
N ASP A 382 -38.65 6.72 20.13
CA ASP A 382 -39.28 5.49 19.64
C ASP A 382 -38.98 5.20 18.16
N LEU A 383 -38.73 6.24 17.35
CA LEU A 383 -38.44 6.10 15.91
C LEU A 383 -37.08 5.44 15.64
N LYS A 384 -36.06 5.80 16.43
CA LYS A 384 -34.70 5.24 16.32
C LYS A 384 -34.69 3.74 16.57
N GLU A 385 -35.38 3.30 17.62
CA GLU A 385 -35.50 1.88 17.95
C GLU A 385 -36.23 1.10 16.85
N ILE A 386 -37.26 1.69 16.23
CA ILE A 386 -37.97 1.07 15.10
C ILE A 386 -37.03 0.90 13.90
N TYR A 387 -36.30 1.93 13.50
CA TYR A 387 -35.35 1.85 12.38
C TYR A 387 -34.22 0.85 12.63
N LEU A 388 -33.65 0.84 13.84
CA LEU A 388 -32.63 -0.14 14.22
C LEU A 388 -33.17 -1.57 14.26
N LYS A 389 -34.41 -1.76 14.72
CA LYS A 389 -35.07 -3.07 14.72
C LYS A 389 -35.33 -3.57 13.30
N ASP A 390 -35.74 -2.69 12.39
CA ASP A 390 -35.94 -3.04 10.98
C ASP A 390 -34.62 -3.41 10.30
N LEU A 391 -33.54 -2.65 10.52
CA LEU A 391 -32.19 -2.98 10.05
C LEU A 391 -31.66 -4.29 10.64
N LYS A 392 -31.80 -4.50 11.97
CA LYS A 392 -31.42 -5.76 12.66
C LYS A 392 -32.19 -6.96 12.10
N THR A 393 -33.47 -6.79 11.76
CA THR A 393 -34.29 -7.85 11.17
C THR A 393 -33.90 -8.12 9.71
N PHE A 394 -33.51 -7.08 8.98
CA PHE A 394 -33.10 -7.17 7.59
C PHE A 394 -31.77 -7.91 7.43
N VAL A 395 -30.75 -7.56 8.22
CA VAL A 395 -29.41 -8.17 8.16
C VAL A 395 -29.43 -9.64 8.60
N LYS A 396 -30.34 -10.04 9.49
CA LYS A 396 -30.55 -11.48 9.77
C LYS A 396 -30.90 -12.29 8.51
N LYS A 397 -31.54 -11.66 7.52
CA LYS A 397 -32.00 -12.31 6.29
C LYS A 397 -31.09 -12.09 5.08
N HIS A 398 -30.33 -10.99 5.07
CA HIS A 398 -29.49 -10.63 3.93
C HIS A 398 -28.04 -10.41 4.33
N LYS A 399 -27.11 -10.88 3.50
CA LYS A 399 -25.67 -10.62 3.65
C LYS A 399 -25.36 -9.18 3.21
N VAL A 400 -24.86 -8.32 4.11
CA VAL A 400 -24.67 -6.88 3.83
C VAL A 400 -23.23 -6.37 3.98
N LEU A 401 -22.87 -5.38 3.17
CA LEU A 401 -21.62 -4.60 3.27
C LEU A 401 -21.95 -3.11 3.54
N VAL A 402 -21.31 -2.50 4.55
CA VAL A 402 -21.50 -1.08 4.86
C VAL A 402 -20.16 -0.36 4.96
N VAL A 403 -20.03 0.80 4.32
CA VAL A 403 -18.88 1.69 4.49
C VAL A 403 -19.31 2.99 5.15
N VAL A 404 -18.59 3.39 6.20
CA VAL A 404 -18.84 4.62 6.97
C VAL A 404 -17.60 5.52 6.87
N ASP A 405 -17.70 6.61 6.10
CA ASP A 405 -16.57 7.47 5.76
C ASP A 405 -16.50 8.76 6.64
N ASP A 406 -15.27 9.12 7.05
CA ASP A 406 -14.84 10.26 7.87
C ASP A 406 -15.54 10.39 9.24
N VAL A 407 -15.36 9.40 10.11
CA VAL A 407 -15.83 9.46 11.52
C VAL A 407 -14.80 10.20 12.39
N GLY A 408 -15.22 11.30 13.04
CA GLY A 408 -14.29 12.17 13.78
C GLY A 408 -14.84 12.97 14.98
N SER A 409 -16.05 12.69 15.49
CA SER A 409 -16.58 13.31 16.73
C SER A 409 -17.25 12.26 17.62
N GLU A 410 -17.35 12.53 18.93
CA GLU A 410 -17.99 11.63 19.91
C GLU A 410 -19.51 11.46 19.64
N GLU A 411 -20.16 12.48 19.06
CA GLU A 411 -21.57 12.45 18.66
C GLU A 411 -21.80 11.51 17.46
N ASN A 412 -20.93 11.57 16.44
CA ASN A 412 -20.97 10.66 15.28
C ASN A 412 -20.60 9.22 15.66
N PHE A 413 -19.92 9.04 16.79
CA PHE A 413 -19.56 7.73 17.30
C PHE A 413 -20.76 6.95 17.83
N ASN A 414 -21.72 7.61 18.49
CA ASN A 414 -22.98 6.98 18.88
C ASN A 414 -23.77 6.47 17.66
N HIS A 415 -23.63 7.15 16.52
CA HIS A 415 -24.23 6.70 15.27
C HIS A 415 -23.54 5.45 14.72
N LEU A 416 -22.20 5.41 14.83
CA LEU A 416 -21.41 4.26 14.46
C LEU A 416 -21.74 3.03 15.32
N LEU A 417 -21.89 3.20 16.64
CA LEU A 417 -22.30 2.13 17.55
C LEU A 417 -23.62 1.49 17.14
N ALA A 418 -24.62 2.32 16.84
CA ALA A 418 -25.92 1.85 16.35
C ALA A 418 -25.78 1.05 15.04
N CYS A 419 -24.86 1.45 14.16
CA CYS A 419 -24.54 0.72 12.93
C CYS A 419 -23.83 -0.63 13.17
N MET A 420 -22.83 -0.66 14.06
CA MET A 420 -22.11 -1.88 14.41
C MET A 420 -23.04 -2.93 15.03
N ASP A 421 -23.96 -2.46 15.87
CA ASP A 421 -24.95 -3.28 16.56
C ASP A 421 -25.83 -4.10 15.63
N PHE A 422 -26.22 -3.55 14.46
CA PHE A 422 -27.07 -4.26 13.52
C PHE A 422 -26.28 -5.18 12.58
N ILE A 423 -25.05 -4.80 12.21
CA ILE A 423 -24.19 -5.63 11.35
C ILE A 423 -23.80 -6.93 12.06
N ASN A 424 -23.64 -6.88 13.40
CA ASN A 424 -23.42 -8.08 14.21
C ASN A 424 -24.58 -9.08 14.21
N GLY A 425 -25.74 -8.72 13.63
CA GLY A 425 -26.91 -9.59 13.50
C GLY A 425 -26.71 -10.80 12.59
N ARG A 426 -25.65 -10.84 11.76
CA ARG A 426 -25.32 -11.98 10.87
C ARG A 426 -23.81 -12.10 10.65
N GLU A 427 -23.29 -13.32 10.64
CA GLU A 427 -21.83 -13.56 10.70
C GLU A 427 -21.06 -13.23 9.42
N ASP A 428 -21.72 -13.25 8.26
CA ASP A 428 -21.14 -13.02 6.92
C ASP A 428 -21.26 -11.56 6.45
N SER A 429 -21.83 -10.67 7.27
CA SER A 429 -21.93 -9.23 6.98
C SER A 429 -20.67 -8.48 7.42
N ARG A 430 -20.33 -7.40 6.71
CA ARG A 430 -19.06 -6.69 6.89
C ARG A 430 -19.22 -5.16 6.94
N MET A 431 -18.33 -4.50 7.67
CA MET A 431 -18.29 -3.02 7.77
C MET A 431 -16.87 -2.47 7.61
N ILE A 432 -16.74 -1.36 6.88
CA ILE A 432 -15.50 -0.60 6.76
C ILE A 432 -15.73 0.80 7.34
N VAL A 433 -14.83 1.29 8.18
CA VAL A 433 -14.92 2.61 8.80
C VAL A 433 -13.66 3.40 8.50
N THR A 434 -13.76 4.62 7.99
CA THR A 434 -12.59 5.51 7.91
C THR A 434 -12.62 6.51 9.08
N CYS A 435 -11.50 6.61 9.81
CA CYS A 435 -11.38 7.54 10.92
C CYS A 435 -9.95 8.07 11.08
N ARG A 436 -9.81 9.13 11.89
CA ARG A 436 -8.51 9.73 12.24
C ARG A 436 -8.03 9.33 13.63
N GLU A 437 -8.95 9.01 14.54
CA GLU A 437 -8.67 8.69 15.95
C GLU A 437 -9.04 7.23 16.26
N TRP A 438 -8.03 6.37 16.44
CA TRP A 438 -8.25 4.93 16.71
C TRP A 438 -8.93 4.65 18.06
N GLN A 439 -8.61 5.41 19.11
CA GLN A 439 -9.10 5.11 20.46
C GLN A 439 -10.61 5.26 20.57
N LEU A 440 -11.21 6.21 19.85
CA LEU A 440 -12.67 6.34 19.79
C LEU A 440 -13.31 5.04 19.30
N LEU A 441 -12.74 4.43 18.25
CA LEU A 441 -13.20 3.15 17.70
C LEU A 441 -12.95 1.97 18.66
N ARG A 442 -11.75 1.88 19.24
CA ARG A 442 -11.37 0.78 20.15
C ARG A 442 -12.13 0.79 21.47
N LYS A 443 -12.35 1.96 22.09
CA LYS A 443 -12.98 2.11 23.43
C LYS A 443 -14.35 1.47 23.50
N HIS A 444 -15.07 1.46 22.38
CA HIS A 444 -16.47 1.05 22.31
C HIS A 444 -16.72 -0.15 21.39
N ALA A 445 -15.72 -0.59 20.62
CA ALA A 445 -15.78 -1.77 19.77
C ALA A 445 -14.44 -2.54 19.80
N PRO A 446 -14.20 -3.38 20.82
CA PRO A 446 -12.91 -4.04 21.03
C PRO A 446 -12.56 -5.13 20.00
N LEU A 447 -13.51 -5.57 19.17
CA LEU A 447 -13.38 -6.64 18.16
C LEU A 447 -13.22 -6.12 16.72
N VAL A 448 -12.77 -4.87 16.54
CA VAL A 448 -12.58 -4.23 15.23
C VAL A 448 -11.14 -4.45 14.73
N GLY A 449 -10.99 -4.89 13.48
CA GLY A 449 -9.70 -4.99 12.82
C GLY A 449 -9.12 -3.61 12.52
N LYS A 450 -7.82 -3.40 12.77
CA LYS A 450 -7.13 -2.12 12.54
C LYS A 450 -6.28 -2.18 11.27
N TYR A 451 -6.59 -1.35 10.28
CA TYR A 451 -5.73 -1.13 9.11
C TYR A 451 -5.14 0.28 9.13
N GLU A 452 -3.81 0.38 9.27
CA GLU A 452 -3.09 1.66 9.21
C GLU A 452 -2.66 1.95 7.76
N MET A 453 -2.96 3.17 7.27
CA MET A 453 -2.64 3.57 5.90
C MET A 453 -1.12 3.62 5.67
N LYS A 454 -0.63 2.81 4.71
CA LYS A 454 0.72 2.93 4.15
C LYS A 454 0.81 4.22 3.30
N LEU A 455 1.92 4.95 3.42
CA LEU A 455 2.23 6.15 2.63
C LEU A 455 3.14 5.79 1.43
N LEU A 456 3.28 6.69 0.47
CA LEU A 456 4.11 6.50 -0.72
C LEU A 456 5.59 6.46 -0.33
N ASN A 457 6.36 5.56 -0.94
CA ASN A 457 7.74 5.24 -0.53
C ASN A 457 8.77 5.41 -1.66
N GLY A 458 8.36 5.97 -2.80
CA GLY A 458 9.25 6.22 -3.93
C GLY A 458 9.44 5.01 -4.84
N SER A 459 8.54 4.02 -4.77
CA SER A 459 8.58 2.87 -5.69
C SER A 459 8.35 3.28 -7.15
N GLY A 460 8.74 2.42 -8.10
CA GLY A 460 8.51 2.65 -9.54
C GLY A 460 7.03 2.81 -9.94
N LEU A 461 6.10 2.39 -9.08
CA LEU A 461 4.66 2.62 -9.26
C LEU A 461 4.24 4.02 -8.78
N ASP A 462 4.90 4.56 -7.75
CA ASP A 462 4.64 5.90 -7.23
C ASP A 462 5.04 6.99 -8.23
N ILE A 463 6.13 6.78 -8.98
CA ILE A 463 6.58 7.72 -10.03
C ILE A 463 5.61 7.72 -11.23
N GLU A 464 5.02 6.57 -11.55
CA GLU A 464 3.98 6.47 -12.58
C GLU A 464 2.73 7.27 -12.17
N LEU A 465 2.29 7.14 -10.93
CA LEU A 465 1.18 7.91 -10.36
C LEU A 465 1.45 9.41 -10.36
N PHE A 466 2.64 9.83 -9.94
CA PHE A 466 3.03 11.24 -9.98
C PHE A 466 3.09 11.77 -11.40
N SER A 467 3.63 11.00 -12.35
CA SER A 467 3.64 11.36 -13.78
C SER A 467 2.22 11.57 -14.31
N HIS A 468 1.24 10.78 -13.86
CA HIS A 468 -0.15 10.96 -14.24
C HIS A 468 -0.69 12.35 -13.81
N HIS A 469 -0.41 12.77 -12.57
CA HIS A 469 -0.81 14.10 -12.09
C HIS A 469 -0.08 15.23 -12.84
N VAL A 470 1.16 14.99 -13.28
CA VAL A 470 1.94 15.91 -14.13
C VAL A 470 1.38 16.01 -15.55
N TYR A 471 0.91 14.91 -16.16
CA TYR A 471 0.47 14.89 -17.57
C TYR A 471 -1.05 14.86 -17.76
N LYS A 472 -1.83 15.37 -16.80
CA LYS A 472 -3.31 15.30 -16.78
C LYS A 472 -3.96 16.08 -17.94
N GLY A 473 -4.37 15.38 -19.02
CA GLY A 473 -5.12 15.94 -20.17
C GLY A 473 -4.99 15.17 -21.49
N ALA A 474 -5.97 15.31 -22.39
CA ALA A 474 -6.04 14.54 -23.65
C ALA A 474 -4.90 14.82 -24.67
N LYS A 475 -4.18 15.95 -24.56
CA LYS A 475 -3.02 16.28 -25.40
C LYS A 475 -1.68 15.76 -24.81
N THR A 476 -1.63 15.54 -23.50
CA THR A 476 -0.42 15.16 -22.75
C THR A 476 -0.34 13.65 -22.49
N GLU A 477 -1.43 12.90 -22.69
CA GLU A 477 -1.46 11.43 -22.52
C GLU A 477 -0.62 10.67 -23.56
N LEU A 478 -0.53 11.17 -24.79
CA LEU A 478 0.37 10.62 -25.81
C LEU A 478 1.84 10.74 -25.37
N ARG A 479 2.17 11.89 -24.78
CA ARG A 479 3.50 12.22 -24.25
C ARG A 479 3.83 11.44 -22.99
N ARG A 480 2.83 11.18 -22.12
CA ARG A 480 2.96 10.26 -20.98
C ARG A 480 3.35 8.87 -21.44
N ARG A 481 2.71 8.36 -22.52
CA ARG A 481 3.02 7.06 -23.11
C ARG A 481 4.39 7.02 -23.78
N GLU A 482 4.79 8.08 -24.48
CA GLU A 482 6.13 8.21 -25.07
C GLU A 482 7.22 8.26 -23.99
N TRP A 483 7.03 9.05 -22.93
CA TRP A 483 7.93 9.12 -21.79
C TRP A 483 7.99 7.80 -21.01
N LEU A 484 6.85 7.14 -20.77
CA LEU A 484 6.82 5.81 -20.13
C LEU A 484 7.49 4.75 -21.01
N GLN A 485 7.35 4.82 -22.33
CA GLN A 485 8.09 3.94 -23.24
C GLN A 485 9.60 4.23 -23.21
N GLU A 486 10.03 5.49 -23.17
CA GLU A 486 11.44 5.88 -23.02
C GLU A 486 12.02 5.41 -21.67
N TYR A 487 11.26 5.57 -20.58
CA TYR A 487 11.57 5.09 -19.22
C TYR A 487 11.65 3.55 -19.16
N LEU A 488 10.73 2.82 -19.79
CA LEU A 488 10.67 1.35 -19.79
C LEU A 488 11.64 0.69 -20.79
N SER A 489 12.11 1.41 -21.82
CA SER A 489 12.93 0.87 -22.92
C SER A 489 14.43 0.78 -22.64
N ARG A 490 14.91 1.23 -21.46
CA ARG A 490 16.33 1.26 -21.04
C ARG A 490 17.26 1.84 -22.10
N ASP A 491 17.38 3.17 -22.14
CA ASP A 491 18.46 3.83 -22.88
C ASP A 491 19.86 3.42 -22.35
N ALA A 492 20.80 3.27 -23.27
CA ALA A 492 22.13 2.69 -23.13
C ALA A 492 23.12 3.52 -22.26
N SER A 493 22.65 4.52 -21.51
CA SER A 493 23.48 5.39 -20.67
C SER A 493 23.10 5.43 -19.17
N GLY A 494 21.90 4.96 -18.78
CA GLY A 494 21.45 4.80 -17.38
C GLY A 494 21.34 6.07 -16.52
N THR A 495 21.85 7.23 -16.97
CA THR A 495 22.07 8.41 -16.10
C THR A 495 20.83 9.29 -15.96
N LEU A 496 20.05 9.49 -17.03
CA LEU A 496 18.87 10.36 -17.01
C LEU A 496 17.70 9.76 -16.18
N ILE A 497 17.55 8.44 -16.21
CA ILE A 497 16.53 7.72 -15.43
C ILE A 497 16.83 7.84 -13.93
N SER A 498 18.08 7.61 -13.52
CA SER A 498 18.50 7.80 -12.13
C SER A 498 18.31 9.24 -11.65
N ASP A 499 18.44 10.23 -12.54
CA ASP A 499 18.17 11.63 -12.20
C ASP A 499 16.68 11.90 -11.98
N PHE A 500 15.78 11.34 -12.80
CA PHE A 500 14.33 11.45 -12.59
C PHE A 500 13.88 10.74 -11.31
N GLU A 501 14.37 9.53 -11.05
CA GLU A 501 14.08 8.80 -9.81
C GLU A 501 14.61 9.53 -8.58
N SER A 502 15.81 10.09 -8.65
CA SER A 502 16.40 10.90 -7.57
C SER A 502 15.58 12.17 -7.27
N VAL A 503 15.14 12.89 -8.32
CA VAL A 503 14.30 14.09 -8.16
C VAL A 503 12.89 13.71 -7.68
N PHE A 504 12.32 12.61 -8.19
CA PHE A 504 11.04 12.11 -7.74
C PHE A 504 11.08 11.69 -6.27
N ASN A 505 12.08 10.92 -5.85
CA ASN A 505 12.27 10.56 -4.45
C ASN A 505 12.42 11.81 -3.59
N SER A 506 13.17 12.82 -4.06
CA SER A 506 13.26 14.12 -3.38
C SER A 506 11.92 14.88 -3.28
N ILE A 507 11.03 14.69 -4.26
CA ILE A 507 9.66 15.23 -4.28
C ILE A 507 8.75 14.44 -3.33
N VAL A 508 8.84 13.12 -3.33
CA VAL A 508 8.13 12.23 -2.39
C VAL A 508 8.54 12.55 -0.96
N ASP A 509 9.83 12.76 -0.70
CA ASP A 509 10.38 13.21 0.58
C ASP A 509 9.82 14.58 0.96
N ALA A 510 9.83 15.56 0.05
CA ALA A 510 9.22 16.88 0.29
C ALA A 510 7.70 16.82 0.51
N CYS A 511 7.04 15.82 -0.05
CA CYS A 511 5.61 15.54 0.17
C CYS A 511 5.36 14.60 1.37
N ALA A 512 6.42 14.09 1.99
CA ALA A 512 6.48 12.98 2.94
C ALA A 512 5.53 11.81 2.60
N GLY A 513 5.46 11.46 1.32
CA GLY A 513 4.67 10.33 0.83
C GLY A 513 3.15 10.51 0.94
N LEU A 514 2.65 11.72 1.24
CA LEU A 514 1.21 12.01 1.24
C LEU A 514 0.69 12.11 -0.21
N PRO A 515 -0.25 11.24 -0.59
CA PRO A 515 -0.74 11.21 -1.97
C PRO A 515 -1.44 12.50 -2.41
N LEU A 516 -2.16 13.17 -1.51
CA LEU A 516 -2.80 14.45 -1.81
C LEU A 516 -1.77 15.56 -2.08
N SER A 517 -0.65 15.55 -1.35
CA SER A 517 0.44 16.52 -1.52
C SER A 517 1.17 16.31 -2.85
N LEU A 518 1.37 15.05 -3.24
CA LEU A 518 1.93 14.68 -4.54
C LEU A 518 0.99 15.00 -5.71
N GLU A 519 -0.32 14.81 -5.55
CA GLU A 519 -1.31 15.23 -6.55
C GLU A 519 -1.26 16.74 -6.80
N VAL A 520 -1.17 17.54 -5.74
CA VAL A 520 -1.07 19.00 -5.83
C VAL A 520 0.22 19.39 -6.55
N MET A 521 1.37 18.81 -6.16
CA MET A 521 2.66 19.11 -6.78
C MET A 521 2.71 18.69 -8.25
N GLY A 522 2.21 17.49 -8.57
CA GLY A 522 2.11 17.01 -9.94
C GLY A 522 1.21 17.91 -10.80
N SER A 523 0.04 18.30 -10.28
CA SER A 523 -0.88 19.21 -10.97
C SER A 523 -0.27 20.60 -11.22
N CYS A 524 0.54 21.10 -10.28
CA CYS A 524 1.29 22.35 -10.45
C CYS A 524 2.31 22.25 -11.59
N ILE A 525 3.13 21.18 -11.62
CA ILE A 525 4.09 20.94 -12.72
C ILE A 525 3.35 20.80 -14.06
N GLY A 526 2.24 20.04 -14.07
CA GLY A 526 1.43 19.84 -15.25
C GLY A 526 0.80 21.10 -15.83
N SER A 527 0.52 22.10 -14.99
CA SER A 527 0.05 23.41 -15.47
C SER A 527 1.08 24.14 -16.34
N TYR A 528 2.38 23.96 -16.07
CA TYR A 528 3.48 24.53 -16.88
C TYR A 528 3.72 23.77 -18.19
N LEU A 529 3.27 22.51 -18.27
CA LEU A 529 3.45 21.64 -19.44
C LEU A 529 2.32 21.74 -20.48
N LYS A 530 1.20 22.39 -20.15
CA LYS A 530 0.00 22.43 -21.02
C LYS A 530 0.20 23.16 -22.36
N ASP A 531 1.22 24.02 -22.48
CA ASP A 531 1.41 24.92 -23.62
C ASP A 531 2.79 24.81 -24.31
N CYS A 532 3.68 23.89 -23.89
CA CYS A 532 5.06 23.80 -24.38
C CYS A 532 5.44 22.40 -24.91
N ASP A 533 6.18 22.36 -26.03
CA ASP A 533 6.81 21.15 -26.55
C ASP A 533 8.21 20.98 -25.91
N VAL A 534 8.27 20.47 -24.68
CA VAL A 534 9.49 20.30 -23.87
C VAL A 534 10.09 18.90 -23.99
N SER A 535 11.43 18.83 -24.07
CA SER A 535 12.21 17.58 -24.07
C SER A 535 12.24 16.91 -22.68
N SER A 536 12.60 15.62 -22.61
CA SER A 536 12.73 14.86 -21.35
C SER A 536 13.71 15.54 -20.37
N ARG A 537 14.76 16.19 -20.87
CA ARG A 537 15.74 16.91 -20.03
C ARG A 537 15.20 18.24 -19.49
N GLU A 538 14.40 18.97 -20.26
CA GLU A 538 13.74 20.19 -19.78
C GLU A 538 12.62 19.88 -18.79
N CYS A 539 11.92 18.75 -18.95
CA CYS A 539 10.93 18.27 -17.98
C CYS A 539 11.57 17.98 -16.62
N LEU A 540 12.75 17.34 -16.61
CA LEU A 540 13.52 17.10 -15.39
C LEU A 540 13.90 18.43 -14.69
N GLU A 541 14.33 19.43 -15.44
CA GLU A 541 14.63 20.76 -14.90
C GLU A 541 13.38 21.49 -14.38
N LEU A 542 12.20 21.25 -14.97
CA LEU A 542 10.93 21.74 -14.44
C LEU A 542 10.55 21.05 -13.11
N TRP A 543 10.81 19.75 -12.96
CA TRP A 543 10.61 19.04 -11.69
C TRP A 543 11.57 19.56 -10.62
N ARG A 544 12.85 19.73 -10.97
CA ARG A 544 13.86 20.35 -10.09
C ARG A 544 13.47 21.76 -9.71
N GLY A 545 13.03 22.58 -10.67
CA GLY A 545 12.59 23.95 -10.45
C GLY A 545 11.30 24.06 -9.63
N ALA A 546 10.35 23.13 -9.79
CA ALA A 546 9.14 23.08 -8.98
C ALA A 546 9.42 22.60 -7.55
N LEU A 547 10.27 21.59 -7.39
CA LEU A 547 10.79 21.15 -6.09
C LEU A 547 11.56 22.29 -5.40
N GLN A 548 12.40 23.01 -6.14
CA GLN A 548 13.14 24.15 -5.63
C GLN A 548 12.20 25.29 -5.26
N LYS A 549 11.18 25.61 -6.06
CA LYS A 549 10.13 26.60 -5.67
C LYS A 549 9.31 26.16 -4.47
N PHE A 550 9.05 24.87 -4.32
CA PHE A 550 8.37 24.31 -3.15
C PHE A 550 9.23 24.46 -1.89
N ARG A 551 10.55 24.24 -2.00
CA ARG A 551 11.57 24.50 -0.97
C ARG A 551 11.83 26.01 -0.74
N ASP A 552 11.77 26.83 -1.78
CA ASP A 552 12.02 28.29 -1.72
C ASP A 552 10.79 29.06 -1.19
N ALA A 553 9.59 28.51 -1.35
CA ALA A 553 8.41 28.95 -0.61
C ALA A 553 8.55 28.73 0.91
N GLU A 554 9.54 27.93 1.34
CA GLU A 554 9.99 27.84 2.74
C GLU A 554 11.03 28.93 3.11
N ALA A 555 11.58 29.66 2.12
CA ALA A 555 12.68 30.61 2.25
C ALA A 555 12.32 32.10 1.99
N LEU A 556 11.18 32.41 1.33
CA LEU A 556 10.78 33.80 1.05
C LEU A 556 9.88 34.39 2.14
N ASP A 557 10.43 35.38 2.84
CA ASP A 557 9.71 36.42 3.57
C ASP A 557 8.71 37.12 2.62
N GLY A 558 7.46 37.30 3.07
CA GLY A 558 6.55 38.30 2.48
C GLY A 558 5.23 37.76 1.94
N ALA A 559 4.17 38.41 2.38
CA ALA A 559 2.82 38.29 1.86
C ALA A 559 2.77 38.76 0.39
N GLU A 560 2.63 37.83 -0.56
CA GLU A 560 1.98 38.05 -1.87
C GLU A 560 2.07 36.76 -2.72
N ALA A 561 1.24 35.76 -2.39
CA ALA A 561 0.90 34.68 -3.32
C ALA A 561 -0.49 34.14 -2.96
N GLY A 562 -1.51 34.62 -3.68
CA GLY A 562 -2.91 34.24 -3.52
C GLY A 562 -3.28 32.84 -4.04
N ASN A 563 -2.38 31.86 -3.97
CA ASN A 563 -2.68 30.47 -4.32
C ASN A 563 -2.43 29.55 -3.12
N GLU A 564 -3.35 28.61 -2.93
CA GLU A 564 -3.54 27.75 -1.76
C GLU A 564 -2.25 27.10 -1.24
N ARG A 565 -1.86 27.40 0.02
CA ARG A 565 -0.78 26.67 0.70
C ARG A 565 -1.18 25.18 0.82
N PRO A 566 -0.28 24.22 0.51
CA PRO A 566 -0.55 22.78 0.67
C PRO A 566 -1.00 22.39 2.09
N TRP A 567 -0.58 23.17 3.10
CA TRP A 567 -0.84 22.93 4.51
C TRP A 567 -2.27 23.21 4.98
N LYS A 568 -3.15 23.79 4.16
CA LYS A 568 -4.50 24.18 4.59
C LYS A 568 -5.34 22.99 5.07
N SER A 569 -5.17 21.82 4.46
CA SER A 569 -5.85 20.58 4.86
C SER A 569 -5.24 19.94 6.12
N LEU A 570 -3.93 20.08 6.34
CA LEU A 570 -3.22 19.58 7.52
C LEU A 570 -3.44 20.49 8.74
N ARG A 571 -3.51 21.80 8.54
CA ARG A 571 -3.69 22.83 9.58
C ARG A 571 -4.98 22.67 10.38
N ILE A 572 -6.05 22.15 9.76
CA ILE A 572 -7.31 21.83 10.44
C ILE A 572 -7.05 20.93 11.67
N SER A 573 -6.11 19.98 11.56
CA SER A 573 -5.78 19.06 12.66
C SER A 573 -5.03 19.72 13.82
N TYR A 574 -4.33 20.83 13.56
CA TYR A 574 -3.66 21.65 14.57
C TYR A 574 -4.63 22.67 15.20
N ASP A 575 -5.47 23.30 14.38
CA ASP A 575 -6.47 24.27 14.85
C ASP A 575 -7.50 23.61 15.80
N ASP A 576 -7.81 22.33 15.60
CA ASP A 576 -8.66 21.51 16.48
C ASP A 576 -7.99 21.11 17.82
N LEU A 577 -6.74 21.53 18.10
CA LEU A 577 -6.05 21.28 19.37
C LEU A 577 -6.31 22.39 20.40
N GLY A 578 -6.43 22.01 21.67
CA GLY A 578 -6.44 22.96 22.78
C GLY A 578 -5.06 23.64 22.99
N PRO A 579 -5.00 24.77 23.73
CA PRO A 579 -3.79 25.59 23.85
C PRO A 579 -2.54 24.83 24.35
N SER A 580 -2.70 23.93 25.33
CA SER A 580 -1.58 23.15 25.86
C SER A 580 -1.00 22.15 24.85
N LEU A 581 -1.87 21.49 24.08
CA LEU A 581 -1.46 20.54 23.04
C LEU A 581 -0.78 21.23 21.86
N ARG A 582 -1.19 22.46 21.53
CA ARG A 582 -0.53 23.28 20.49
C ARG A 582 0.92 23.58 20.86
N GLU A 583 1.19 24.00 22.09
CA GLU A 583 2.55 24.27 22.55
C GLU A 583 3.45 23.02 22.49
N LYS A 584 2.92 21.87 22.93
CA LYS A 584 3.62 20.58 22.87
C LYS A 584 3.88 20.11 21.43
N PHE A 585 2.90 20.29 20.53
CA PHE A 585 3.07 20.03 19.11
C PHE A 585 4.19 20.88 18.51
N LEU A 586 4.23 22.17 18.85
CA LEU A 586 5.27 23.10 18.37
C LEU A 586 6.66 22.77 18.95
N ASP A 587 6.75 22.35 20.22
CA ASP A 587 8.01 21.87 20.80
C ASP A 587 8.57 20.67 20.01
N VAL A 588 7.72 19.68 19.70
CA VAL A 588 8.11 18.50 18.91
C VAL A 588 8.52 18.90 17.50
N ALA A 589 7.75 19.76 16.82
CA ALA A 589 8.05 20.22 15.47
C ALA A 589 9.35 21.02 15.36
N CYS A 590 9.65 21.87 16.35
CA CYS A 590 10.82 22.74 16.34
C CYS A 590 12.10 22.04 16.80
N PHE A 591 12.05 21.26 17.89
CA PHE A 591 13.28 20.79 18.57
C PHE A 591 13.48 19.27 18.57
N PHE A 592 12.41 18.46 18.56
CA PHE A 592 12.51 17.02 18.86
C PHE A 592 12.25 16.09 17.68
N CYS A 593 11.62 16.56 16.61
CA CYS A 593 11.32 15.76 15.42
C CYS A 593 12.58 15.42 14.58
N GLY A 594 12.69 14.16 14.13
CA GLY A 594 13.72 13.71 13.17
C GLY A 594 15.08 13.42 13.80
N SER A 595 15.18 13.50 15.12
CA SER A 595 16.34 13.08 15.89
C SER A 595 16.10 11.66 16.40
N LEU A 596 16.94 10.69 16.02
CA LEU A 596 16.93 9.28 16.51
C LEU A 596 17.15 9.14 18.04
N ARG A 597 16.83 10.15 18.84
CA ARG A 597 17.40 10.34 20.19
C ARG A 597 16.40 10.63 21.28
N TYR A 598 15.23 11.18 20.94
CA TYR A 598 14.20 11.47 21.93
C TYR A 598 13.02 10.54 21.70
N ASP A 599 12.85 9.63 22.65
CA ASP A 599 11.74 8.68 22.66
C ASP A 599 10.50 9.30 23.33
N TYR A 600 9.42 8.53 23.38
CA TYR A 600 8.18 8.90 24.05
C TYR A 600 8.40 9.35 25.51
N ASN A 601 9.28 8.66 26.25
CA ASN A 601 9.55 8.94 27.66
C ASN A 601 10.41 10.19 27.85
N SER A 602 11.35 10.46 26.95
CA SER A 602 12.14 11.69 26.97
C SER A 602 11.24 12.93 26.86
N LEU A 603 10.22 12.93 26.00
CA LEU A 603 9.29 14.05 25.90
C LEU A 603 8.48 14.26 27.19
N LEU A 604 8.01 13.17 27.81
CA LEU A 604 7.33 13.25 29.10
C LEU A 604 8.22 13.90 30.16
N ARG A 605 9.49 13.49 30.24
CA ARG A 605 10.47 14.05 31.18
C ARG A 605 10.73 15.53 30.89
N ILE A 606 10.87 15.92 29.63
CA ILE A 606 11.06 17.33 29.21
C ILE A 606 9.87 18.21 29.66
N TRP A 607 8.65 17.68 29.61
CA TRP A 607 7.44 18.39 30.06
C TRP A 607 7.19 18.32 31.57
N GLY A 608 8.01 17.57 32.30
CA GLY A 608 7.99 17.48 33.76
C GLY A 608 7.33 16.21 34.33
N GLY A 609 6.92 15.26 33.47
CA GLY A 609 6.50 13.92 33.87
C GLY A 609 5.14 13.85 34.57
N LYS A 610 4.25 14.83 34.39
CA LYS A 610 2.94 14.83 35.05
C LYS A 610 1.99 13.83 34.38
N PRO A 611 0.98 13.29 35.09
CA PRO A 611 -0.04 12.44 34.48
C PRO A 611 -0.76 13.10 33.29
N SER A 612 -0.97 14.42 33.35
CA SER A 612 -1.52 15.21 32.23
C SER A 612 -0.62 15.20 30.99
N ASP A 613 0.69 15.11 31.16
CA ASP A 613 1.63 15.06 30.04
C ASP A 613 1.54 13.74 29.28
N CYS A 614 1.29 12.63 29.99
CA CYS A 614 1.02 11.33 29.39
C CYS A 614 -0.28 11.34 28.56
N VAL A 615 -1.34 11.94 29.10
CA VAL A 615 -2.61 12.12 28.37
C VAL A 615 -2.40 12.99 27.14
N ASP A 616 -1.67 14.10 27.26
CA ASP A 616 -1.42 15.00 26.14
C ASP A 616 -0.56 14.38 25.04
N LEU A 617 0.51 13.67 25.42
CA LEU A 617 1.38 12.98 24.47
C LEU A 617 0.63 11.86 23.74
N LYS A 618 -0.19 11.11 24.46
CA LYS A 618 -1.07 10.08 23.88
C LYS A 618 -2.14 10.68 22.97
N ASN A 619 -2.75 11.80 23.32
CA ASN A 619 -3.71 12.51 22.47
C ASN A 619 -3.08 12.98 21.16
N LEU A 620 -1.85 13.49 21.18
CA LEU A 620 -1.12 13.87 19.97
C LEU A 620 -0.79 12.65 19.09
N GLN A 621 -0.41 11.52 19.69
CA GLN A 621 -0.15 10.25 19.00
C GLN A 621 -1.42 9.65 18.38
N ASP A 622 -2.53 9.62 19.14
CA ASP A 622 -3.82 9.07 18.70
C ASP A 622 -4.43 9.87 17.53
N ARG A 623 -4.09 11.16 17.42
CA ARG A 623 -4.43 12.03 16.28
C ARG A 623 -3.47 11.91 15.09
N CYS A 624 -2.49 11.01 15.18
CA CYS A 624 -1.45 10.79 14.18
C CYS A 624 -0.64 12.07 13.86
N LEU A 625 -0.50 13.00 14.82
CA LEU A 625 0.28 14.23 14.62
C LEU A 625 1.79 14.00 14.76
N PHE A 626 2.17 12.93 15.43
CA PHE A 626 3.48 12.31 15.33
C PHE A 626 3.33 10.80 15.52
N ARG A 627 4.34 10.04 15.12
CA ARG A 627 4.44 8.59 15.30
C ARG A 627 5.52 8.29 16.33
N VAL A 628 5.32 7.21 17.05
CA VAL A 628 6.34 6.58 17.87
C VAL A 628 6.69 5.31 17.14
N ASN A 629 7.94 5.18 16.69
CA ASN A 629 8.38 3.93 16.08
C ASN A 629 8.30 2.82 17.15
N LYS A 630 7.71 1.68 16.78
CA LYS A 630 7.44 0.57 17.71
C LYS A 630 8.71 -0.16 18.12
N GLU A 631 9.75 -0.09 17.31
CA GLU A 631 11.01 -0.81 17.54
C GLU A 631 11.96 -0.04 18.47
N ASP A 632 12.09 1.28 18.26
CA ASP A 632 13.07 2.12 18.99
C ASP A 632 12.42 3.17 19.91
N GLY A 633 11.08 3.29 19.92
CA GLY A 633 10.35 4.27 20.71
C GLY A 633 10.54 5.73 20.26
N VAL A 634 11.25 5.99 19.15
CA VAL A 634 11.62 7.33 18.71
C VAL A 634 10.40 8.08 18.21
N VAL A 635 10.29 9.34 18.63
CA VAL A 635 9.24 10.25 18.18
C VAL A 635 9.62 10.82 16.82
N THR A 636 8.85 10.45 15.80
CA THR A 636 8.98 10.95 14.44
C THR A 636 7.73 11.75 14.10
N MET A 637 7.89 13.01 13.70
CA MET A 637 6.79 13.77 13.13
C MET A 637 7.00 13.83 11.62
N HIS A 638 5.90 13.70 10.90
CA HIS A 638 5.89 13.77 9.45
C HIS A 638 6.42 15.14 8.99
N ASP A 639 7.31 15.17 8.00
CA ASP A 639 8.02 16.40 7.60
C ASP A 639 7.06 17.55 7.30
N GLN A 640 5.98 17.30 6.56
CA GLN A 640 4.92 18.28 6.32
C GLN A 640 4.24 18.85 7.58
N LEU A 641 4.03 18.05 8.63
CA LEU A 641 3.48 18.54 9.91
C LEU A 641 4.52 19.32 10.70
N ARG A 642 5.78 18.85 10.66
CA ARG A 642 6.91 19.55 11.26
C ARG A 642 7.09 20.93 10.63
N ASP A 643 7.06 21.00 9.31
CA ASP A 643 7.31 22.21 8.54
C ASP A 643 6.10 23.16 8.59
N MET A 644 4.87 22.63 8.66
CA MET A 644 3.69 23.41 9.04
C MET A 644 3.82 24.01 10.46
N GLY A 645 4.22 23.20 11.45
CA GLY A 645 4.43 23.66 12.83
C GLY A 645 5.47 24.78 12.90
N ARG A 646 6.58 24.62 12.18
CA ARG A 646 7.62 25.64 12.01
C ARG A 646 7.10 26.91 11.32
N SER A 647 6.27 26.78 10.29
CA SER A 647 5.65 27.92 9.60
C SER A 647 4.70 28.70 10.50
N ILE A 648 3.95 28.03 11.39
CA ILE A 648 3.05 28.67 12.37
C ILE A 648 3.83 29.63 13.27
N VAL A 649 4.97 29.19 13.81
CA VAL A 649 5.81 30.02 14.68
C VAL A 649 6.37 31.26 13.97
N LYS A 650 6.61 31.17 12.66
CA LYS A 650 7.10 32.31 11.85
C LYS A 650 6.00 33.30 11.44
N GLY A 651 4.74 32.87 11.39
CA GLY A 651 3.61 33.66 10.88
C GLY A 651 2.90 34.58 11.90
N ASP A 652 3.15 34.39 13.21
CA ASP A 652 2.61 35.25 14.27
C ASP A 652 3.45 36.53 14.39
N GLY A 653 3.17 37.48 13.48
CA GLY A 653 4.02 38.59 13.05
C GLY A 653 4.47 39.66 14.04
N GLU A 654 4.68 39.40 15.32
CA GLU A 654 5.35 40.36 16.25
C GLU A 654 6.22 39.71 17.35
N TYR A 655 6.09 38.40 17.66
CA TYR A 655 6.84 37.75 18.76
C TYR A 655 7.21 36.29 18.46
N MET A 656 8.50 35.99 18.26
CA MET A 656 8.94 34.60 18.02
C MET A 656 9.09 33.80 19.33
N THR A 657 8.20 32.82 19.51
CA THR A 657 8.19 31.95 20.71
C THR A 657 9.22 30.82 20.65
N ARG A 658 9.57 30.31 19.46
CA ARG A 658 10.56 29.24 19.27
C ARG A 658 11.50 29.61 18.14
N VAL A 659 12.80 29.51 18.37
CA VAL A 659 13.83 30.02 17.48
C VAL A 659 14.84 28.91 17.23
N TRP A 660 15.07 28.57 15.95
CA TRP A 660 15.97 27.46 15.57
C TRP A 660 16.77 27.69 14.28
N THR A 661 16.65 28.88 13.67
CA THR A 661 17.41 29.25 12.46
C THR A 661 18.44 30.33 12.79
N ASP A 662 19.59 30.30 12.12
CA ASP A 662 20.70 31.24 12.36
C ASP A 662 20.27 32.72 12.21
N GLN A 663 19.38 32.99 11.25
CA GLN A 663 18.88 34.34 10.98
C GLN A 663 17.99 34.87 12.11
N ASP A 664 17.10 34.03 12.63
CA ASP A 664 16.19 34.38 13.71
C ASP A 664 16.93 34.51 15.05
N VAL A 665 17.96 33.66 15.26
CA VAL A 665 18.87 33.74 16.41
C VAL A 665 19.56 35.10 16.47
N GLY A 666 20.12 35.59 15.36
CA GLY A 666 20.77 36.90 15.30
C GLY A 666 19.84 38.06 15.71
N ARG A 667 18.58 38.02 15.26
CA ARG A 667 17.55 39.01 15.64
C ARG A 667 17.22 38.97 17.13
N VAL A 668 17.10 37.77 17.70
CA VAL A 668 16.79 37.57 19.13
C VAL A 668 17.94 38.04 20.02
N LEU A 669 19.19 37.80 19.62
CA LEU A 669 20.39 38.24 20.34
C LEU A 669 20.57 39.77 20.34
N GLN A 670 20.08 40.47 19.31
CA GLN A 670 20.23 41.92 19.16
C GLN A 670 19.02 42.72 19.68
N SER A 671 17.83 42.12 19.80
CA SER A 671 16.60 42.82 20.19
C SER A 671 16.37 42.89 21.70
N LYS A 672 15.61 43.91 22.14
CA LYS A 672 15.05 44.00 23.51
C LYS A 672 13.75 43.20 23.69
N GLU A 673 13.26 42.57 22.62
CA GLU A 673 11.94 41.93 22.49
C GLU A 673 11.99 40.41 22.71
N SER A 674 13.16 39.85 23.02
CA SER A 674 13.42 38.43 23.34
C SER A 674 12.72 37.90 24.61
N ARG A 675 11.82 38.68 25.22
CA ARG A 675 11.05 38.28 26.41
C ARG A 675 9.99 37.22 26.11
N ALA A 676 9.50 37.11 24.88
CA ALA A 676 8.49 36.14 24.47
C ALA A 676 9.05 34.76 24.07
N THR A 677 10.37 34.64 23.92
CA THR A 677 11.01 33.40 23.47
C THR A 677 11.00 32.33 24.57
N VAL A 678 10.38 31.19 24.26
CA VAL A 678 10.22 30.01 25.11
C VAL A 678 11.21 28.90 24.74
N GLY A 679 11.65 28.84 23.47
CA GLY A 679 12.65 27.88 23.01
C GLY A 679 13.71 28.51 22.09
N LEU A 680 14.97 28.17 22.29
CA LEU A 680 16.10 28.71 21.53
C LEU A 680 17.10 27.60 21.17
N SER A 681 17.41 27.44 19.88
CA SER A 681 18.52 26.63 19.39
C SER A 681 19.57 27.51 18.73
N LEU A 682 20.82 27.40 19.19
CA LEU A 682 21.99 28.10 18.66
C LEU A 682 22.83 27.20 17.74
N GLY A 683 22.23 26.13 17.20
CA GLY A 683 22.94 25.01 16.59
C GLY A 683 23.65 25.27 15.25
N ASP A 684 24.57 24.34 14.93
CA ASP A 684 25.31 24.11 13.66
C ASP A 684 26.57 24.98 13.38
N TRP A 685 27.36 25.27 14.42
CA TRP A 685 28.66 25.96 14.32
C TRP A 685 29.68 25.25 13.39
N ASN A 686 29.51 23.96 13.14
CA ASN A 686 30.37 23.18 12.23
C ASN A 686 30.12 23.49 10.74
N LYS A 687 28.91 23.92 10.35
CA LYS A 687 28.67 24.42 8.99
C LYS A 687 29.34 25.77 8.76
N ALA A 688 29.31 26.64 9.76
CA ALA A 688 29.99 27.93 9.73
C ALA A 688 31.52 27.75 9.60
N SER A 689 32.11 26.84 10.38
CA SER A 689 33.56 26.58 10.32
C SER A 689 34.00 25.97 8.98
N HIS A 690 33.22 25.05 8.39
CA HIS A 690 33.51 24.49 7.06
C HIS A 690 33.34 25.48 5.91
N ALA A 691 32.38 26.41 5.98
CA ALA A 691 32.18 27.47 4.99
C ALA A 691 33.34 28.48 4.99
N ILE A 692 33.86 28.82 6.18
CA ILE A 692 35.01 29.71 6.36
C ILE A 692 36.31 29.06 5.82
N VAL A 693 36.53 27.76 6.06
CA VAL A 693 37.74 27.04 5.60
C VAL A 693 37.78 26.84 4.09
N ARG A 694 36.64 26.80 3.39
CA ARG A 694 36.58 26.61 1.92
C ARG A 694 36.60 27.91 1.11
N GLY A 695 36.80 29.07 1.73
CA GLY A 695 36.99 30.34 1.00
C GLY A 695 35.77 30.81 0.21
N LYS A 696 34.55 30.36 0.54
CA LYS A 696 33.30 30.88 -0.04
C LYS A 696 32.83 32.11 0.76
N ALA A 697 33.61 33.19 0.72
CA ALA A 697 33.39 34.42 1.49
C ALA A 697 32.36 35.39 0.87
N GLN A 698 31.33 34.90 0.17
CA GLN A 698 30.24 35.74 -0.36
C GLN A 698 28.88 35.52 0.33
N GLU A 699 28.75 34.52 1.21
CA GLU A 699 27.57 34.34 2.09
C GLU A 699 27.82 34.83 3.54
N THR A 700 28.96 35.47 3.79
CA THR A 700 29.44 35.92 5.11
C THR A 700 29.10 37.38 5.40
N SER A 701 27.87 37.67 5.79
CA SER A 701 27.54 38.94 6.46
C SER A 701 27.04 38.74 7.90
N MET A 702 26.40 37.61 8.20
CA MET A 702 25.85 37.33 9.54
C MET A 702 26.87 36.70 10.50
N TRP A 703 27.72 35.81 9.99
CA TRP A 703 28.76 35.16 10.79
C TRP A 703 29.87 36.12 11.20
N GLU A 704 30.16 37.18 10.44
CA GLU A 704 31.09 38.25 10.84
C GLU A 704 30.50 39.11 11.98
N ILE A 705 29.18 39.32 12.00
CA ILE A 705 28.50 40.02 13.11
C ILE A 705 28.50 39.15 14.36
N LEU A 706 28.19 37.86 14.23
CA LEU A 706 28.31 36.90 15.32
C LEU A 706 29.77 36.83 15.81
N PHE A 707 30.76 36.58 14.95
CA PHE A 707 32.20 36.55 15.33
C PHE A 707 32.70 37.86 15.95
N SER A 708 32.24 39.02 15.48
CA SER A 708 32.62 40.32 16.06
C SER A 708 31.92 40.61 17.40
N MET A 709 30.72 40.04 17.64
CA MET A 709 30.11 39.98 18.97
C MET A 709 30.85 38.98 19.89
N PHE A 710 31.41 37.89 19.33
CA PHE A 710 32.19 36.84 20.00
C PHE A 710 33.68 37.17 20.16
N THR A 711 34.00 38.39 20.58
CA THR A 711 35.36 38.65 21.12
C THR A 711 35.56 37.80 22.37
N TRP A 712 36.67 37.06 22.45
CA TRP A 712 36.92 36.02 23.47
C TRP A 712 36.92 36.53 24.93
N ASP A 713 36.79 37.85 25.13
CA ASP A 713 36.89 38.54 26.41
C ASP A 713 35.54 39.04 27.00
N LYS A 714 34.39 38.87 26.32
CA LYS A 714 33.08 39.33 26.85
C LYS A 714 32.03 38.20 26.94
N PRO A 715 31.31 38.07 28.08
CA PRO A 715 30.27 37.07 28.24
C PRO A 715 29.04 37.36 27.36
N MET A 716 28.49 36.31 26.74
CA MET A 716 27.27 36.40 25.93
C MET A 716 26.06 36.44 26.85
N VAL A 717 25.40 37.59 26.96
CA VAL A 717 24.21 37.76 27.82
C VAL A 717 22.93 37.50 27.03
N LEU A 718 22.25 36.42 27.33
CA LEU A 718 20.93 36.08 26.80
C LEU A 718 19.83 36.70 27.68
N ARG A 719 19.07 37.65 27.12
CA ARG A 719 17.99 38.38 27.81
C ARG A 719 16.59 37.76 27.64
N CYS A 720 16.52 36.44 27.59
CA CYS A 720 15.25 35.69 27.46
C CYS A 720 14.74 35.31 28.85
N ARG A 721 13.63 35.90 29.32
CA ARG A 721 13.09 35.66 30.69
C ARG A 721 12.18 34.43 30.80
N ASN A 722 11.54 34.02 29.70
CA ASN A 722 10.58 32.91 29.66
C ASN A 722 11.17 31.65 29.02
N LEU A 723 12.51 31.55 28.93
CA LEU A 723 13.16 30.46 28.22
C LEU A 723 12.99 29.14 28.99
N ARG A 724 12.42 28.15 28.31
CA ARG A 724 12.14 26.81 28.84
C ARG A 724 13.01 25.75 28.19
N LEU A 725 13.29 25.89 26.88
CA LEU A 725 14.07 24.95 26.08
C LEU A 725 15.30 25.67 25.53
N ILE A 726 16.50 25.14 25.78
CA ILE A 726 17.73 25.66 25.18
C ILE A 726 18.59 24.55 24.58
N ASP A 727 18.99 24.74 23.33
CA ASP A 727 19.80 23.82 22.55
C ASP A 727 21.10 24.50 22.11
N LEU A 728 22.20 24.03 22.69
CA LEU A 728 23.56 24.54 22.51
C LEU A 728 24.46 23.46 21.91
N ARG A 729 23.93 22.70 20.93
CA ARG A 729 24.70 21.66 20.23
C ARG A 729 25.87 22.24 19.43
N ASP A 730 27.00 21.53 19.45
CA ASP A 730 28.23 21.76 18.71
C ASP A 730 28.91 23.12 19.00
N VAL A 731 28.57 23.76 20.12
CA VAL A 731 29.22 25.00 20.57
C VAL A 731 30.62 24.67 21.11
N GLN A 732 31.67 25.33 20.59
CA GLN A 732 33.04 25.11 21.07
C GLN A 732 33.17 25.46 22.57
N GLY A 733 33.91 24.62 23.31
CA GLY A 733 33.89 24.56 24.78
C GLY A 733 34.17 25.88 25.52
N ASN A 734 34.96 26.79 24.94
CA ASN A 734 35.22 28.10 25.57
C ASN A 734 34.03 29.08 25.44
N ILE A 735 33.21 28.96 24.40
CA ILE A 735 32.08 29.85 24.12
C ILE A 735 30.86 29.45 24.96
N CYS A 736 30.65 28.15 25.15
CA CYS A 736 29.56 27.65 25.99
C CYS A 736 29.72 28.10 27.46
N ALA A 737 30.97 28.19 27.94
CA ALA A 737 31.29 28.64 29.29
C ALA A 737 31.05 30.14 29.55
N THR A 738 30.96 30.97 28.51
CA THR A 738 30.78 32.42 28.61
C THR A 738 29.32 32.88 28.47
N ILE A 739 28.38 31.96 28.26
CA ILE A 739 26.95 32.25 28.19
C ILE A 739 26.42 32.59 29.59
N VAL A 740 25.76 33.73 29.69
CA VAL A 740 25.08 34.21 30.90
C VAL A 740 23.60 34.42 30.56
N LEU A 741 22.71 33.77 31.29
CA LEU A 741 21.27 34.01 31.21
C LEU A 741 20.87 35.05 32.26
N GLU A 742 20.07 36.04 31.87
CA GLU A 742 19.50 37.03 32.79
C GLU A 742 18.57 36.38 33.82
N ASP A 743 17.81 35.36 33.39
CA ASP A 743 16.98 34.50 34.23
C ASP A 743 17.06 33.05 33.71
N SER A 744 17.44 32.13 34.58
CA SER A 744 17.55 30.69 34.28
C SER A 744 16.56 29.84 35.10
N SER A 745 15.65 30.49 35.83
CA SER A 745 14.74 29.82 36.76
C SER A 745 13.64 29.01 36.06
N SER A 746 13.34 29.30 34.79
CA SER A 746 12.26 28.68 34.01
C SER A 746 12.72 27.56 33.05
N LEU A 747 14.02 27.24 33.01
CA LEU A 747 14.57 26.23 32.11
C LEU A 747 14.17 24.82 32.54
N HIS A 748 13.61 24.05 31.60
CA HIS A 748 13.19 22.66 31.78
C HIS A 748 14.09 21.67 31.02
N TRP A 749 14.66 22.08 29.89
CA TRP A 749 15.54 21.24 29.07
C TRP A 749 16.74 22.05 28.58
N ILE A 750 17.93 21.47 28.79
CA ILE A 750 19.21 22.00 28.31
C ILE A 750 19.92 20.89 27.53
N CYS A 751 20.28 21.18 26.28
CA CYS A 751 21.11 20.30 25.46
C CYS A 751 22.46 20.94 25.17
N LEU A 752 23.53 20.33 25.66
CA LEU A 752 24.94 20.67 25.42
C LEU A 752 25.59 19.49 24.68
N ARG A 753 25.19 19.28 23.43
CA ARG A 753 25.60 18.09 22.67
C ARG A 753 26.78 18.37 21.77
N GLY A 754 27.78 17.49 21.74
CA GLY A 754 28.86 17.55 20.75
C GLY A 754 29.81 18.74 20.95
N GLY A 755 31.10 18.48 20.75
CA GLY A 755 32.18 19.45 20.94
C GLY A 755 33.18 19.06 22.03
N ASN A 756 34.29 19.79 22.11
CA ASN A 756 35.33 19.57 23.12
C ASN A 756 34.97 20.24 24.47
N ILE A 757 33.74 20.04 24.94
CA ILE A 757 33.27 20.58 26.22
C ILE A 757 33.98 19.80 27.34
N THR A 758 34.81 20.50 28.11
CA THR A 758 35.53 19.93 29.26
C THR A 758 34.83 20.21 30.59
N LYS A 759 33.97 21.23 30.64
CA LYS A 759 33.19 21.63 31.83
C LYS A 759 31.81 22.13 31.40
N VAL A 760 30.78 21.78 32.17
CA VAL A 760 29.42 22.31 32.00
C VAL A 760 29.39 23.78 32.44
N PRO A 761 28.70 24.68 31.72
CA PRO A 761 28.59 26.10 32.07
C PRO A 761 27.96 26.33 33.45
N ASN A 762 28.47 27.31 34.20
CA ASN A 762 28.06 27.57 35.58
C ASN A 762 26.57 27.96 35.75
N PHE A 763 25.92 28.50 34.71
CA PHE A 763 24.50 28.85 34.79
C PHE A 763 23.61 27.60 34.89
N VAL A 764 24.05 26.46 34.35
CA VAL A 764 23.28 25.20 34.36
C VAL A 764 22.99 24.79 35.80
N TRP A 765 23.99 24.89 36.68
CA TRP A 765 23.89 24.54 38.09
C TRP A 765 22.92 25.44 38.88
N LYS A 766 22.52 26.60 38.34
CA LYS A 766 21.51 27.49 38.93
C LYS A 766 20.08 27.19 38.47
N CYS A 767 19.89 26.25 37.54
CA CYS A 767 18.60 25.91 36.95
C CYS A 767 17.82 24.90 37.82
N ILE A 768 17.28 25.34 38.96
CA ILE A 768 16.59 24.46 39.92
C ILE A 768 15.27 23.84 39.39
N HIS A 769 14.77 24.28 38.23
CA HIS A 769 13.59 23.74 37.55
C HIS A 769 13.92 22.83 36.36
N LEU A 770 15.20 22.47 36.19
CA LEU A 770 15.64 21.63 35.08
C LEU A 770 15.15 20.20 35.24
N TYR A 771 14.47 19.68 34.21
CA TYR A 771 14.01 18.29 34.15
C TYR A 771 14.93 17.41 33.32
N VAL A 772 15.58 17.95 32.29
CA VAL A 772 16.47 17.17 31.42
C VAL A 772 17.77 17.94 31.14
N LEU A 773 18.89 17.26 31.39
CA LEU A 773 20.23 17.72 31.06
C LEU A 773 20.87 16.73 30.09
N ASP A 774 21.07 17.16 28.85
CA ASP A 774 21.68 16.35 27.79
C ASP A 774 23.10 16.83 27.50
N LEU A 775 24.08 16.00 27.84
CA LEU A 775 25.52 16.19 27.66
C LEU A 775 26.09 15.22 26.61
N HIS A 776 25.25 14.68 25.73
CA HIS A 776 25.65 13.67 24.76
C HIS A 776 26.90 14.07 23.96
N GLY A 777 27.85 13.15 23.81
CA GLY A 777 29.01 13.30 22.93
C GLY A 777 29.98 14.39 23.37
N CYS A 778 29.97 14.80 24.64
CA CYS A 778 30.97 15.71 25.21
C CYS A 778 32.31 14.97 25.39
N ILE A 779 33.07 14.81 24.30
CA ILE A 779 34.33 14.05 24.29
C ILE A 779 35.45 14.70 25.13
N GLY A 780 35.33 15.96 25.55
CA GLY A 780 36.30 16.57 26.47
C GLY A 780 36.03 16.27 27.95
N PHE A 781 34.89 15.66 28.26
CA PHE A 781 34.34 15.57 29.61
C PHE A 781 34.88 14.37 30.36
N LYS A 782 35.66 14.62 31.42
CA LYS A 782 36.32 13.56 32.22
C LYS A 782 35.63 13.29 33.56
N GLU A 783 35.02 14.31 34.14
CA GLU A 783 34.40 14.28 35.47
C GLU A 783 33.17 15.18 35.49
N LEU A 784 32.11 14.73 36.14
CA LEU A 784 30.91 15.51 36.40
C LEU A 784 31.04 16.24 37.74
N SER A 785 30.67 17.52 37.78
CA SER A 785 30.78 18.36 38.98
C SER A 785 29.84 17.90 40.10
N GLU A 786 30.27 18.06 41.36
CA GLU A 786 29.41 17.86 42.53
C GLU A 786 28.13 18.71 42.53
N LEU A 787 28.16 19.84 41.82
CA LEU A 787 27.00 20.73 41.67
C LEU A 787 25.83 20.09 40.91
N VAL A 788 26.03 18.95 40.25
CA VAL A 788 24.93 18.21 39.64
C VAL A 788 23.87 17.84 40.67
N GLY A 789 24.26 17.58 41.93
CA GLY A 789 23.34 17.24 43.01
C GLY A 789 22.36 18.35 43.39
N ASP A 790 22.62 19.60 42.97
CA ASP A 790 21.73 20.74 43.23
C ASP A 790 20.51 20.76 42.28
N LEU A 791 20.55 19.99 41.18
CA LEU A 791 19.49 19.89 40.17
C LEU A 791 18.38 18.92 40.60
N VAL A 792 17.81 19.10 41.79
CA VAL A 792 16.91 18.13 42.45
C VAL A 792 15.62 17.77 41.69
N LYS A 793 15.23 18.56 40.67
CA LYS A 793 14.07 18.25 39.81
C LYS A 793 14.42 17.44 38.56
N LEU A 794 15.69 17.12 38.35
CA LEU A 794 16.14 16.40 37.16
C LEU A 794 15.47 15.02 37.08
N LEU A 795 14.84 14.76 35.93
CA LEU A 795 14.18 13.49 35.59
C LEU A 795 15.03 12.67 34.61
N GLU A 796 15.87 13.32 33.79
CA GLU A 796 16.80 12.66 32.86
C GLU A 796 18.18 13.33 32.88
N LEU A 797 19.21 12.50 33.00
CA LEU A 797 20.60 12.88 32.79
C LEU A 797 21.18 12.02 31.67
N ASN A 798 21.49 12.65 30.53
CA ASN A 798 22.05 11.98 29.38
C ASN A 798 23.54 12.33 29.23
N LEU A 799 24.40 11.36 29.49
CA LEU A 799 25.86 11.40 29.38
C LEU A 799 26.37 10.50 28.26
N ARG A 800 25.48 10.05 27.34
CA ARG A 800 25.83 9.16 26.24
C ARG A 800 27.04 9.65 25.46
N ASP A 801 27.92 8.74 25.06
CA ASP A 801 29.12 8.98 24.27
C ASP A 801 30.12 9.97 24.93
N CYS A 802 30.03 10.19 26.25
CA CYS A 802 31.08 10.84 27.05
C CYS A 802 32.24 9.86 27.32
N LYS A 803 32.97 9.51 26.26
CA LYS A 803 33.96 8.41 26.23
C LYS A 803 35.03 8.46 27.33
N TYR A 804 35.41 9.66 27.77
CA TYR A 804 36.49 9.88 28.75
C TYR A 804 35.98 10.10 30.19
N LEU A 805 34.67 10.02 30.42
CA LEU A 805 34.10 10.12 31.76
C LEU A 805 34.58 8.94 32.61
N ARG A 806 35.29 9.22 33.70
CA ARG A 806 35.93 8.16 34.53
C ARG A 806 35.06 7.71 35.70
N SER A 807 34.29 8.62 36.26
CA SER A 807 33.45 8.38 37.44
C SER A 807 32.33 9.42 37.54
N LEU A 808 31.31 9.10 38.33
CA LEU A 808 30.26 10.04 38.74
C LEU A 808 30.51 10.51 40.18
N PRO A 809 30.21 11.78 40.51
CA PRO A 809 30.35 12.31 41.86
C PRO A 809 29.32 11.69 42.82
N PRO A 810 29.62 11.52 44.13
CA PRO A 810 28.67 11.00 45.10
C PRO A 810 27.35 11.79 45.19
N SER A 811 27.39 13.11 44.97
CA SER A 811 26.21 13.99 44.91
C SER A 811 25.18 13.60 43.85
N ILE A 812 25.49 12.72 42.90
CA ILE A 812 24.50 12.16 41.97
C ILE A 812 23.32 11.54 42.74
N GLY A 813 23.57 10.95 43.92
CA GLY A 813 22.54 10.37 44.78
C GLY A 813 21.54 11.38 45.35
N ASN A 814 21.77 12.69 45.23
CA ASN A 814 20.81 13.73 45.62
C ASN A 814 19.67 13.88 44.60
N LEU A 815 19.83 13.36 43.38
CA LEU A 815 18.85 13.44 42.29
C LEU A 815 17.72 12.41 42.47
N VAL A 816 17.03 12.46 43.60
CA VAL A 816 16.02 11.44 43.99
C VAL A 816 14.83 11.35 43.02
N ASN A 817 14.59 12.37 42.18
CA ASN A 817 13.54 12.38 41.15
C ASN A 817 14.02 11.81 39.80
N LEU A 818 15.30 11.47 39.67
CA LEU A 818 15.86 11.00 38.40
C LEU A 818 15.20 9.69 38.01
N SER A 819 14.58 9.69 36.82
CA SER A 819 13.90 8.52 36.24
C SER A 819 14.75 7.82 35.18
N SER A 820 15.71 8.54 34.57
CA SER A 820 16.59 8.00 33.54
C SER A 820 18.02 8.52 33.68
N LEU A 821 18.96 7.59 33.65
CA LEU A 821 20.40 7.86 33.62
C LEU A 821 21.02 7.12 32.44
N ASN A 822 21.47 7.87 31.43
CA ASN A 822 22.05 7.31 30.22
C ASN A 822 23.56 7.56 30.17
N LEU A 823 24.36 6.51 30.30
CA LEU A 823 25.82 6.46 30.25
C LEU A 823 26.31 5.62 29.06
N LEU A 824 25.45 5.38 28.05
CA LEU A 824 25.79 4.58 26.88
C LEU A 824 27.07 5.10 26.22
N GLY A 825 28.07 4.27 25.95
CA GLY A 825 29.33 4.68 25.31
C GLY A 825 30.31 5.44 26.21
N CYS A 826 30.12 5.45 27.53
CA CYS A 826 31.11 5.95 28.49
C CYS A 826 32.26 4.95 28.69
N GLU A 827 33.08 4.76 27.66
CA GLU A 827 34.13 3.72 27.59
C GLU A 827 35.12 3.71 28.78
N SER A 828 35.44 4.89 29.35
CA SER A 828 36.38 5.05 30.48
C SER A 828 35.75 4.92 31.87
N LEU A 829 34.44 4.72 31.98
CA LEU A 829 33.75 4.64 33.26
C LEU A 829 34.13 3.33 33.97
N THR A 830 34.73 3.42 35.15
CA THR A 830 35.26 2.23 35.85
C THR A 830 34.31 1.65 36.89
N SER A 831 33.46 2.49 37.49
CA SER A 831 32.52 2.14 38.54
C SER A 831 31.42 3.19 38.70
N LEU A 832 30.32 2.80 39.35
CA LEU A 832 29.29 3.70 39.84
C LEU A 832 29.48 3.95 41.34
N PRO A 833 29.31 5.19 41.85
CA PRO A 833 29.38 5.46 43.28
C PRO A 833 28.23 4.76 44.03
N PRO A 834 28.42 4.31 45.29
CA PRO A 834 27.36 3.68 46.08
C PRO A 834 26.09 4.53 46.22
N SER A 835 26.22 5.86 46.22
CA SER A 835 25.11 6.80 46.26
C SER A 835 24.18 6.73 45.05
N THR A 836 24.58 6.08 43.95
CA THR A 836 23.68 5.77 42.82
C THR A 836 22.45 4.99 43.29
N GLY A 837 22.57 4.17 44.34
CA GLY A 837 21.44 3.46 44.93
C GLY A 837 20.39 4.36 45.63
N ASN A 838 20.66 5.66 45.78
CA ASN A 838 19.67 6.61 46.32
C ASN A 838 18.67 7.10 45.25
N LEU A 839 18.90 6.78 43.98
CA LEU A 839 18.05 7.17 42.86
C LEU A 839 16.77 6.30 42.79
N VAL A 840 15.99 6.28 43.86
CA VAL A 840 14.89 5.32 44.05
C VAL A 840 13.76 5.42 42.99
N ASN A 841 13.65 6.54 42.27
CA ASN A 841 12.68 6.71 41.18
C ASN A 841 13.26 6.34 39.79
N LEU A 842 14.50 5.85 39.72
CA LEU A 842 15.15 5.49 38.46
C LEU A 842 14.43 4.30 37.83
N SER A 843 13.86 4.50 36.64
CA SER A 843 13.18 3.47 35.86
C SER A 843 14.06 2.90 34.75
N SER A 844 15.04 3.67 34.27
CA SER A 844 15.98 3.24 33.24
C SER A 844 17.42 3.62 33.58
N LEU A 845 18.31 2.64 33.51
CA LEU A 845 19.76 2.83 33.65
C LEU A 845 20.46 2.19 32.44
N ASN A 846 21.08 3.02 31.61
CA ASN A 846 21.83 2.56 30.45
C ASN A 846 23.32 2.75 30.68
N LEU A 847 24.05 1.65 30.78
CA LEU A 847 25.50 1.54 30.93
C LEU A 847 26.15 0.86 29.72
N GLY A 848 25.42 0.69 28.61
CA GLY A 848 25.96 -0.01 27.46
C GLY A 848 27.23 0.66 26.92
N GLY A 849 28.18 -0.07 26.33
CA GLY A 849 29.47 0.44 25.87
C GLY A 849 30.39 0.97 26.99
N CYS A 850 30.07 0.79 28.28
CA CYS A 850 30.98 1.09 29.38
C CYS A 850 32.04 -0.02 29.52
N GLY A 851 32.95 -0.11 28.54
CA GLY A 851 33.92 -1.21 28.42
C GLY A 851 34.90 -1.36 29.60
N SER A 852 35.16 -0.28 30.35
CA SER A 852 36.02 -0.29 31.54
C SER A 852 35.29 -0.60 32.86
N LEU A 853 33.96 -0.79 32.83
CA LEU A 853 33.16 -1.05 34.02
C LEU A 853 33.45 -2.47 34.54
N THR A 854 33.96 -2.57 35.77
CA THR A 854 34.42 -3.86 36.33
C THR A 854 33.40 -4.53 37.25
N PHE A 855 32.58 -3.74 37.95
CA PHE A 855 31.53 -4.21 38.85
C PHE A 855 30.42 -3.17 39.00
N LEU A 856 29.24 -3.62 39.47
CA LEU A 856 28.17 -2.76 39.95
C LEU A 856 28.16 -2.71 41.50
N PRO A 857 27.94 -1.55 42.13
CA PRO A 857 27.87 -1.47 43.59
C PRO A 857 26.66 -2.26 44.11
N PRO A 858 26.74 -2.90 45.30
CA PRO A 858 25.60 -3.63 45.87
C PRO A 858 24.35 -2.77 46.07
N SER A 859 24.52 -1.46 46.26
CA SER A 859 23.40 -0.51 46.39
C SER A 859 22.55 -0.39 45.12
N ILE A 860 22.94 -0.99 43.99
CA ILE A 860 22.09 -1.07 42.79
C ILE A 860 20.74 -1.72 43.10
N GLY A 861 20.68 -2.68 44.03
CA GLY A 861 19.43 -3.34 44.43
C GLY A 861 18.40 -2.41 45.08
N ASN A 862 18.81 -1.21 45.52
CA ASN A 862 17.89 -0.21 46.08
C ASN A 862 17.02 0.46 45.00
N LEU A 863 17.34 0.29 43.72
CA LEU A 863 16.63 0.89 42.58
C LEU A 863 15.35 0.10 42.26
N VAL A 864 14.45 -0.06 43.23
CA VAL A 864 13.30 -0.97 43.15
C VAL A 864 12.30 -0.61 42.04
N ASN A 865 12.33 0.61 41.50
CA ASN A 865 11.50 1.05 40.37
C ASN A 865 12.16 0.85 39.00
N LEU A 866 13.37 0.28 38.95
CA LEU A 866 14.11 0.07 37.71
C LEU A 866 13.41 -0.99 36.87
N SER A 867 12.96 -0.61 35.67
CA SER A 867 12.31 -1.50 34.71
C SER A 867 13.26 -1.96 33.61
N SER A 868 14.30 -1.18 33.29
CA SER A 868 15.29 -1.52 32.27
C SER A 868 16.71 -1.24 32.76
N LEU A 869 17.58 -2.25 32.66
CA LEU A 869 19.01 -2.16 32.92
C LEU A 869 19.77 -2.65 31.69
N ASN A 870 20.51 -1.76 31.04
CA ASN A 870 21.32 -2.08 29.87
C ASN A 870 22.82 -2.04 30.22
N LEU A 871 23.51 -3.16 30.07
CA LEU A 871 24.95 -3.39 30.28
C LEU A 871 25.61 -3.94 29.00
N LEU A 872 25.02 -3.68 27.82
CA LEU A 872 25.54 -4.06 26.51
C LEU A 872 27.03 -3.71 26.39
N GLU A 873 27.88 -4.57 25.86
CA GLU A 873 29.32 -4.32 25.65
C GLU A 873 30.10 -3.86 26.91
N CYS A 874 29.64 -4.19 28.12
CA CYS A 874 30.43 -4.03 29.36
C CYS A 874 31.51 -5.13 29.48
N GLY A 875 32.48 -5.15 28.57
CA GLY A 875 33.43 -6.25 28.40
C GLY A 875 34.31 -6.58 29.62
N SER A 876 34.53 -5.64 30.53
CA SER A 876 35.31 -5.85 31.77
C SER A 876 34.47 -6.32 32.98
N LEU A 877 33.15 -6.43 32.83
CA LEU A 877 32.25 -6.83 33.91
C LEU A 877 32.42 -8.33 34.20
N THR A 878 32.86 -8.66 35.40
CA THR A 878 33.18 -10.05 35.77
C THR A 878 32.04 -10.79 36.46
N SER A 879 31.18 -10.07 37.16
CA SER A 879 30.03 -10.59 37.92
C SER A 879 28.98 -9.51 38.17
N LEU A 880 27.76 -9.94 38.46
CA LEU A 880 26.69 -9.09 38.99
C LEU A 880 26.57 -9.26 40.51
N PRO A 881 26.31 -8.19 41.28
CA PRO A 881 26.08 -8.31 42.72
C PRO A 881 24.79 -9.11 43.01
N PRO A 882 24.73 -9.88 44.11
CA PRO A 882 23.52 -10.62 44.47
C PRO A 882 22.27 -9.73 44.63
N SER A 883 22.44 -8.47 45.01
CA SER A 883 21.35 -7.49 45.13
C SER A 883 20.69 -7.13 43.79
N ILE A 884 21.22 -7.58 42.65
CA ILE A 884 20.51 -7.48 41.38
C ILE A 884 19.11 -8.11 41.45
N GLY A 885 18.93 -9.17 42.26
CA GLY A 885 17.65 -9.83 42.46
C GLY A 885 16.62 -9.01 43.25
N ASP A 886 17.02 -7.87 43.83
CA ASP A 886 16.11 -6.98 44.55
C ASP A 886 15.35 -6.03 43.59
N LEU A 887 15.74 -5.99 42.31
CA LEU A 887 15.12 -5.19 41.25
C LEU A 887 13.81 -5.84 40.74
N VAL A 888 12.85 -6.05 41.63
CA VAL A 888 11.64 -6.85 41.37
C VAL A 888 10.75 -6.33 40.22
N ASN A 889 10.89 -5.06 39.81
CA ASN A 889 10.16 -4.45 38.69
C ASN A 889 10.92 -4.50 37.36
N LEU A 890 12.12 -5.11 37.32
CA LEU A 890 12.92 -5.20 36.11
C LEU A 890 12.23 -6.08 35.07
N SER A 891 11.96 -5.52 33.89
CA SER A 891 11.33 -6.20 32.77
C SER A 891 12.33 -6.57 31.66
N SER A 892 13.41 -5.79 31.50
CA SER A 892 14.47 -6.06 30.51
C SER A 892 15.86 -5.89 31.13
N LEU A 893 16.70 -6.91 30.95
CA LEU A 893 18.10 -6.94 31.37
C LEU A 893 18.98 -7.32 30.17
N ASN A 894 19.76 -6.37 29.68
CA ASN A 894 20.70 -6.61 28.59
C ASN A 894 22.13 -6.69 29.14
N LEU A 895 22.78 -7.83 28.96
CA LEU A 895 24.16 -8.15 29.32
C LEU A 895 24.98 -8.56 28.08
N SER A 896 24.45 -8.32 26.87
CA SER A 896 25.10 -8.71 25.63
C SER A 896 26.51 -8.10 25.53
N GLY A 897 27.48 -8.82 24.98
CA GLY A 897 28.87 -8.36 24.89
C GLY A 897 29.64 -8.28 26.22
N CYS A 898 29.08 -8.75 27.35
CA CYS A 898 29.80 -8.88 28.62
C CYS A 898 30.77 -10.08 28.61
N GLY A 899 31.82 -10.01 27.77
CA GLY A 899 32.72 -11.13 27.50
C GLY A 899 33.46 -11.71 28.71
N SER A 900 33.68 -10.94 29.78
CA SER A 900 34.32 -11.38 31.04
C SER A 900 33.35 -11.96 32.08
N LEU A 901 32.04 -11.94 31.81
CA LEU A 901 31.03 -12.43 32.75
C LEU A 901 31.10 -13.96 32.85
N THR A 902 31.44 -14.47 34.04
CA THR A 902 31.68 -15.91 34.24
C THR A 902 30.44 -16.69 34.71
N SER A 903 29.54 -16.01 35.43
CA SER A 903 28.32 -16.58 36.00
C SER A 903 27.29 -15.49 36.32
N LEU A 904 26.02 -15.90 36.44
CA LEU A 904 24.94 -15.08 36.99
C LEU A 904 24.68 -15.46 38.46
N PRO A 905 24.38 -14.50 39.36
CA PRO A 905 24.05 -14.81 40.74
C PRO A 905 22.71 -15.58 40.82
N PRO A 906 22.54 -16.52 41.77
CA PRO A 906 21.27 -17.24 41.93
C PRO A 906 20.06 -16.33 42.17
N SER A 907 20.27 -15.14 42.74
CA SER A 907 19.23 -14.14 42.95
C SER A 907 18.61 -13.59 41.66
N ILE A 908 19.21 -13.85 40.48
CA ILE A 908 18.59 -13.50 39.19
C ILE A 908 17.16 -14.06 39.07
N GLY A 909 16.89 -15.22 39.66
CA GLY A 909 15.56 -15.84 39.65
C GLY A 909 14.50 -15.10 40.47
N ASN A 910 14.86 -14.04 41.21
CA ASN A 910 13.90 -13.18 41.92
C ASN A 910 13.25 -12.14 40.98
N LEU A 911 13.77 -11.94 39.77
CA LEU A 911 13.29 -10.98 38.79
C LEU A 911 12.04 -11.49 38.06
N VAL A 912 10.98 -11.80 38.81
CA VAL A 912 9.78 -12.50 38.29
C VAL A 912 9.03 -11.71 37.20
N ASN A 913 9.26 -10.40 37.06
CA ASN A 913 8.67 -9.57 36.02
C ASN A 913 9.54 -9.46 34.75
N LEU A 914 10.70 -10.13 34.71
CA LEU A 914 11.61 -10.09 33.57
C LEU A 914 10.98 -10.78 32.37
N SER A 915 10.78 -10.03 31.28
CA SER A 915 10.29 -10.53 29.99
C SER A 915 11.42 -10.82 29.01
N GLU A 916 12.55 -10.11 29.13
CA GLU A 916 13.69 -10.24 28.23
C GLU A 916 15.00 -10.30 29.01
N LEU A 917 15.81 -11.32 28.70
CA LEU A 917 17.17 -11.48 29.21
C LEU A 917 18.12 -11.72 28.02
N ASP A 918 18.97 -10.74 27.76
CA ASP A 918 19.96 -10.82 26.69
C ASP A 918 21.37 -11.04 27.25
N LEU A 919 21.97 -12.17 26.89
CA LEU A 919 23.32 -12.61 27.26
C LEU A 919 24.17 -12.87 26.02
N HIS A 920 23.84 -12.29 24.86
CA HIS A 920 24.63 -12.50 23.64
C HIS A 920 26.12 -12.20 23.84
N TRP A 921 27.00 -12.95 23.19
CA TRP A 921 28.45 -12.76 23.23
C TRP A 921 29.07 -12.75 24.65
N CYS A 922 28.42 -13.36 25.65
CA CYS A 922 29.01 -13.62 26.97
C CYS A 922 29.96 -14.83 26.91
N GLY A 923 31.09 -14.68 26.22
CA GLY A 923 31.98 -15.79 25.87
C GLY A 923 32.56 -16.59 27.04
N SER A 924 32.68 -15.99 28.23
CA SER A 924 33.18 -16.64 29.45
C SER A 924 32.09 -17.31 30.30
N LEU A 925 30.81 -17.19 29.94
CA LEU A 925 29.70 -17.74 30.71
C LEU A 925 29.68 -19.27 30.60
N THR A 926 29.89 -19.95 31.72
CA THR A 926 30.05 -21.42 31.75
C THR A 926 28.74 -22.19 31.98
N SER A 927 27.80 -21.57 32.71
CA SER A 927 26.51 -22.14 33.08
C SER A 927 25.50 -21.06 33.48
N LEU A 928 24.21 -21.41 33.45
CA LEU A 928 23.12 -20.61 34.04
C LEU A 928 22.73 -21.20 35.40
N PRO A 929 22.40 -20.36 36.41
CA PRO A 929 21.93 -20.86 37.70
C PRO A 929 20.57 -21.54 37.56
N PRO A 930 20.25 -22.60 38.34
CA PRO A 930 18.95 -23.26 38.28
C PRO A 930 17.76 -22.32 38.55
N SER A 931 17.97 -21.25 39.30
CA SER A 931 16.96 -20.23 39.58
C SER A 931 16.49 -19.46 38.35
N ILE A 932 17.16 -19.58 37.19
CA ILE A 932 16.69 -19.02 35.92
C ILE A 932 15.26 -19.48 35.59
N GLY A 933 14.89 -20.71 35.97
CA GLY A 933 13.55 -21.25 35.77
C GLY A 933 12.44 -20.59 36.60
N ASN A 934 12.77 -19.65 37.50
CA ASN A 934 11.78 -18.87 38.25
C ASN A 934 11.27 -17.66 37.44
N LEU A 935 11.91 -17.32 36.32
CA LEU A 935 11.54 -16.19 35.46
C LEU A 935 10.33 -16.53 34.58
N VAL A 936 9.20 -16.86 35.20
CA VAL A 936 8.02 -17.41 34.51
C VAL A 936 7.39 -16.48 33.47
N ASN A 937 7.68 -15.17 33.52
CA ASN A 937 7.21 -14.18 32.54
C ASN A 937 8.21 -13.95 31.38
N LEU A 938 9.34 -14.66 31.36
CA LEU A 938 10.35 -14.50 30.32
C LEU A 938 9.80 -14.97 28.97
N SER A 939 9.76 -14.07 28.00
CA SER A 939 9.34 -14.33 26.62
C SER A 939 10.52 -14.54 25.67
N SER A 940 11.66 -13.90 25.94
CA SER A 940 12.88 -14.06 25.13
C SER A 940 14.12 -14.29 25.99
N LEU A 941 14.91 -15.29 25.61
CA LEU A 941 16.20 -15.61 26.21
C LEU A 941 17.26 -15.73 25.11
N HIS A 942 18.19 -14.80 25.10
CA HIS A 942 19.23 -14.70 24.09
C HIS A 942 20.58 -15.11 24.69
N LEU A 943 21.16 -16.22 24.23
CA LEU A 943 22.44 -16.79 24.69
C LEU A 943 23.45 -16.94 23.54
N GLY A 944 23.13 -16.44 22.34
CA GLY A 944 23.97 -16.51 21.17
C GLY A 944 25.41 -16.04 21.43
N GLY A 945 26.44 -16.77 21.01
CA GLY A 945 27.84 -16.42 21.23
C GLY A 945 28.39 -16.74 22.63
N CYS A 946 27.61 -17.40 23.51
CA CYS A 946 28.12 -17.95 24.78
C CYS A 946 28.98 -19.19 24.54
N GLY A 947 30.20 -19.02 24.02
CA GLY A 947 31.06 -20.11 23.55
C GLY A 947 31.52 -21.11 24.62
N SER A 948 31.56 -20.71 25.89
CA SER A 948 31.94 -21.56 27.04
C SER A 948 30.76 -22.28 27.70
N LEU A 949 29.52 -22.03 27.24
CA LEU A 949 28.32 -22.63 27.82
C LEU A 949 28.27 -24.12 27.48
N THR A 950 28.32 -24.98 28.49
CA THR A 950 28.42 -26.45 28.31
C THR A 950 27.05 -27.15 28.32
N SER A 951 26.10 -26.60 29.06
CA SER A 951 24.74 -27.14 29.24
C SER A 951 23.76 -26.08 29.73
N LEU A 952 22.46 -26.34 29.56
CA LEU A 952 21.37 -25.57 30.18
C LEU A 952 20.84 -26.31 31.42
N PRO A 953 20.45 -25.60 32.49
CA PRO A 953 19.86 -26.24 33.66
C PRO A 953 18.49 -26.83 33.32
N PRO A 954 18.09 -27.98 33.92
CA PRO A 954 16.76 -28.57 33.67
C PRO A 954 15.59 -27.62 33.97
N SER A 955 15.78 -26.67 34.88
CA SER A 955 14.77 -25.65 35.20
C SER A 955 14.44 -24.71 34.05
N ILE A 956 15.21 -24.70 32.94
CA ILE A 956 14.86 -23.95 31.73
C ILE A 956 13.45 -24.29 31.23
N GLY A 957 13.00 -25.54 31.41
CA GLY A 957 11.66 -25.97 31.02
C GLY A 957 10.51 -25.37 31.85
N ASN A 958 10.80 -24.59 32.90
CA ASN A 958 9.78 -23.86 33.65
C ASN A 958 9.39 -22.53 32.99
N LEU A 959 10.14 -22.07 31.99
CA LEU A 959 9.90 -20.82 31.25
C LEU A 959 8.76 -20.98 30.23
N VAL A 960 7.57 -21.35 30.69
CA VAL A 960 6.45 -21.76 29.82
C VAL A 960 5.94 -20.65 28.87
N ASN A 961 6.27 -19.38 29.14
CA ASN A 961 5.93 -18.24 28.29
C ASN A 961 7.02 -17.88 27.26
N LEU A 962 8.13 -18.63 27.22
CA LEU A 962 9.24 -18.37 26.30
C LEU A 962 8.80 -18.62 24.85
N SER A 963 8.92 -17.60 24.01
CA SER A 963 8.60 -17.66 22.57
C SER A 963 9.86 -17.77 21.70
N SER A 964 10.99 -17.20 22.14
CA SER A 964 12.27 -17.28 21.42
C SER A 964 13.41 -17.71 22.35
N LEU A 965 14.20 -18.67 21.88
CA LEU A 965 15.43 -19.14 22.54
C LEU A 965 16.56 -19.18 21.51
N ASP A 966 17.50 -18.25 21.66
CA ASP A 966 18.70 -18.17 20.81
C ASP A 966 19.92 -18.75 21.54
N LEU A 967 20.52 -19.78 20.97
CA LEU A 967 21.74 -20.46 21.42
C LEU A 967 22.80 -20.50 20.30
N CYS A 968 22.69 -19.63 19.29
CA CYS A 968 23.62 -19.62 18.17
C CYS A 968 25.07 -19.46 18.65
N TYR A 969 26.06 -20.00 17.95
CA TYR A 969 27.49 -19.93 18.31
C TYR A 969 27.85 -20.43 19.73
N CYS A 970 26.98 -21.18 20.42
CA CYS A 970 27.33 -21.88 21.66
C CYS A 970 28.16 -23.14 21.36
N GLY A 971 29.43 -22.94 21.00
CA GLY A 971 30.31 -23.99 20.47
C GLY A 971 30.53 -25.17 21.41
N SER A 972 30.53 -24.95 22.73
CA SER A 972 30.78 -25.98 23.76
C SER A 972 29.51 -26.68 24.26
N LEU A 973 28.33 -26.32 23.75
CA LEU A 973 27.06 -26.92 24.16
C LEU A 973 26.97 -28.37 23.66
N THR A 974 26.94 -29.32 24.59
CA THR A 974 27.00 -30.76 24.25
C THR A 974 25.63 -31.41 24.06
N SER A 975 24.61 -30.92 24.79
CA SER A 975 23.24 -31.44 24.79
C SER A 975 22.25 -30.40 25.31
N LEU A 976 20.96 -30.60 24.99
CA LEU A 976 19.85 -29.88 25.58
C LEU A 976 19.16 -30.75 26.66
N PRO A 977 18.69 -30.17 27.78
CA PRO A 977 17.96 -30.92 28.79
C PRO A 977 16.60 -31.41 28.25
N PRO A 978 16.10 -32.59 28.65
CA PRO A 978 14.79 -33.08 28.20
C PRO A 978 13.63 -32.13 28.53
N SER A 979 13.76 -31.31 29.56
CA SER A 979 12.77 -30.30 29.95
C SER A 979 12.60 -29.18 28.91
N ILE A 980 13.46 -29.07 27.90
CA ILE A 980 13.27 -28.14 26.78
C ILE A 980 11.90 -28.33 26.11
N GLY A 981 11.39 -29.57 26.06
CA GLY A 981 10.07 -29.88 25.50
C GLY A 981 8.88 -29.34 26.30
N ASN A 982 9.10 -28.73 27.46
CA ASN A 982 8.05 -28.06 28.22
C ASN A 982 7.75 -26.63 27.72
N LEU A 983 8.61 -26.08 26.85
CA LEU A 983 8.48 -24.73 26.29
C LEU A 983 7.45 -24.69 25.16
N VAL A 984 6.20 -25.05 25.45
CA VAL A 984 5.14 -25.27 24.46
C VAL A 984 4.78 -24.03 23.63
N ASN A 985 5.12 -22.83 24.09
CA ASN A 985 4.90 -21.56 23.38
C ASN A 985 6.08 -21.12 22.51
N LEU A 986 7.16 -21.91 22.46
CA LEU A 986 8.36 -21.57 21.69
C LEU A 986 8.06 -21.60 20.18
N SER A 987 8.25 -20.47 19.51
CA SER A 987 8.12 -20.31 18.07
C SER A 987 9.46 -20.37 17.34
N GLU A 988 10.54 -19.96 18.01
CA GLU A 988 11.88 -19.90 17.42
C GLU A 988 12.92 -20.56 18.32
N LEU A 989 13.71 -21.46 17.74
CA LEU A 989 14.85 -22.10 18.40
C LEU A 989 16.06 -22.05 17.47
N ASP A 990 17.07 -21.28 17.84
CA ASP A 990 18.33 -21.17 17.10
C ASP A 990 19.48 -21.87 17.85
N LEU A 991 20.10 -22.86 17.21
CA LEU A 991 21.27 -23.61 17.66
C LEU A 991 22.41 -23.55 16.63
N GLN A 992 22.38 -22.56 15.72
CA GLN A 992 23.35 -22.44 14.64
C GLN A 992 24.77 -22.43 15.21
N ARG A 993 25.69 -23.18 14.62
CA ARG A 993 27.09 -23.31 15.04
C ARG A 993 27.30 -23.82 16.47
N CYS A 994 26.35 -24.56 17.05
CA CYS A 994 26.60 -25.41 18.22
C CYS A 994 27.42 -26.66 17.83
N GLY A 995 28.72 -26.48 17.59
CA GLY A 995 29.59 -27.50 17.00
C GLY A 995 29.76 -28.79 17.83
N SER A 996 29.66 -28.72 19.17
CA SER A 996 29.74 -29.87 20.07
C SER A 996 28.41 -30.58 20.33
N LEU A 997 27.30 -30.11 19.75
CA LEU A 997 25.98 -30.71 19.95
C LEU A 997 25.90 -32.06 19.23
N THR A 998 25.74 -33.16 19.99
CA THR A 998 25.79 -34.52 19.43
C THR A 998 24.42 -35.10 19.09
N SER A 999 23.38 -34.69 19.83
CA SER A 999 22.01 -35.17 19.71
C SER A 999 21.00 -34.16 20.28
N LEU A 1000 19.73 -34.33 19.91
CA LEU A 1000 18.58 -33.60 20.47
C LEU A 1000 17.73 -34.55 21.33
N PRO A 1001 17.16 -34.09 22.46
CA PRO A 1001 16.27 -34.92 23.28
C PRO A 1001 14.96 -35.21 22.51
N PRO A 1002 14.35 -36.40 22.67
CA PRO A 1002 13.08 -36.72 22.01
C PRO A 1002 11.94 -35.75 22.37
N SER A 1003 11.99 -35.11 23.53
CA SER A 1003 11.02 -34.11 23.97
C SER A 1003 11.00 -32.86 23.09
N ILE A 1004 11.98 -32.65 22.19
CA ILE A 1004 11.96 -31.54 21.22
C ILE A 1004 10.67 -31.55 20.38
N GLY A 1005 10.09 -32.73 20.12
CA GLY A 1005 8.83 -32.86 19.38
C GLY A 1005 7.59 -32.34 20.12
N ASN A 1006 7.71 -31.91 21.38
CA ASN A 1006 6.61 -31.28 22.11
C ASN A 1006 6.46 -29.78 21.79
N LEU A 1007 7.43 -29.18 21.09
CA LEU A 1007 7.44 -27.76 20.70
C LEU A 1007 6.51 -27.50 19.50
N VAL A 1008 5.24 -27.85 19.62
CA VAL A 1008 4.29 -27.88 18.50
C VAL A 1008 4.03 -26.52 17.85
N ASN A 1009 4.36 -25.40 18.52
CA ASN A 1009 4.25 -24.04 18.00
C ASN A 1009 5.52 -23.54 17.28
N LEU A 1010 6.58 -24.36 17.19
CA LEU A 1010 7.84 -23.98 16.57
C LEU A 1010 7.65 -23.77 15.06
N SER A 1011 7.97 -22.56 14.58
CA SER A 1011 7.88 -22.16 13.16
C SER A 1011 9.26 -22.15 12.49
N SER A 1012 10.31 -21.81 13.23
CA SER A 1012 11.69 -21.77 12.75
C SER A 1012 12.61 -22.58 13.65
N PHE A 1013 13.36 -23.52 13.05
CA PHE A 1013 14.35 -24.33 13.76
C PHE A 1013 15.68 -24.32 13.01
N ASN A 1014 16.69 -23.66 13.60
CA ASN A 1014 18.00 -23.51 13.00
C ASN A 1014 19.04 -24.37 13.74
N LEU A 1015 19.61 -25.36 13.06
CA LEU A 1015 20.67 -26.26 13.52
C LEU A 1015 21.92 -26.12 12.64
N GLY A 1016 21.99 -25.08 11.80
CA GLY A 1016 23.04 -24.97 10.79
C GLY A 1016 24.44 -24.91 11.42
N GLY A 1017 25.38 -25.75 10.98
CA GLY A 1017 26.75 -25.79 11.50
C GLY A 1017 26.91 -26.59 12.80
N CYS A 1018 25.89 -27.35 13.23
CA CYS A 1018 26.02 -28.38 14.27
C CYS A 1018 26.79 -29.60 13.74
N GLY A 1019 28.09 -29.45 13.53
CA GLY A 1019 28.93 -30.44 12.86
C GLY A 1019 29.02 -31.81 13.53
N SER A 1020 28.81 -31.92 14.84
CA SER A 1020 28.81 -33.19 15.59
C SER A 1020 27.44 -33.88 15.65
N LEU A 1021 26.38 -33.27 15.12
CA LEU A 1021 25.02 -33.82 15.17
C LEU A 1021 24.93 -35.05 14.26
N THR A 1022 24.67 -36.22 14.85
CA THR A 1022 24.69 -37.50 14.13
C THR A 1022 23.33 -37.92 13.56
N SER A 1023 22.25 -37.54 14.24
CA SER A 1023 20.86 -37.88 13.89
C SER A 1023 19.86 -36.89 14.50
N LEU A 1024 18.65 -36.87 13.94
CA LEU A 1024 17.48 -36.20 14.53
C LEU A 1024 16.56 -37.24 15.18
N PRO A 1025 15.93 -36.94 16.33
CA PRO A 1025 14.96 -37.84 16.94
C PRO A 1025 13.71 -37.98 16.06
N PRO A 1026 13.03 -39.14 16.01
CA PRO A 1026 11.81 -39.31 15.24
C PRO A 1026 10.68 -38.33 15.62
N SER A 1027 10.68 -37.85 16.86
CA SER A 1027 9.73 -36.85 17.34
C SER A 1027 9.83 -35.49 16.64
N ILE A 1028 10.88 -35.23 15.83
CA ILE A 1028 10.97 -34.02 14.98
C ILE A 1028 9.72 -33.87 14.10
N GLY A 1029 9.13 -34.97 13.64
CA GLY A 1029 7.91 -34.95 12.83
C GLY A 1029 6.65 -34.49 13.55
N ASN A 1030 6.69 -34.23 14.86
CA ASN A 1030 5.57 -33.65 15.60
C ASN A 1030 5.51 -32.12 15.49
N LEU A 1031 6.56 -31.48 14.93
CA LEU A 1031 6.64 -30.01 14.77
C LEU A 1031 5.83 -29.54 13.56
N VAL A 1032 4.52 -29.83 13.54
CA VAL A 1032 3.65 -29.66 12.37
C VAL A 1032 3.50 -28.22 11.88
N ASN A 1033 3.83 -27.23 12.71
CA ASN A 1033 3.81 -25.80 12.35
C ASN A 1033 5.15 -25.28 11.81
N LEU A 1034 6.17 -26.14 11.70
CA LEU A 1034 7.50 -25.74 11.26
C LEU A 1034 7.49 -25.34 9.78
N SER A 1035 7.87 -24.09 9.49
CA SER A 1035 7.99 -23.57 8.13
C SER A 1035 9.42 -23.61 7.59
N SER A 1036 10.42 -23.51 8.46
CA SER A 1036 11.84 -23.52 8.06
C SER A 1036 12.66 -24.44 8.96
N LEU A 1037 13.42 -25.34 8.33
CA LEU A 1037 14.37 -26.23 9.00
C LEU A 1037 15.75 -26.10 8.34
N ASN A 1038 16.70 -25.55 9.09
CA ASN A 1038 18.08 -25.41 8.63
C ASN A 1038 19.00 -26.42 9.32
N LEU A 1039 19.55 -27.35 8.56
CA LEU A 1039 20.54 -28.36 8.96
C LEU A 1039 21.88 -28.16 8.20
N GLY A 1040 22.05 -27.04 7.50
CA GLY A 1040 23.22 -26.81 6.67
C GLY A 1040 24.51 -26.80 7.49
N GLY A 1041 25.49 -27.62 7.16
CA GLY A 1041 26.77 -27.76 7.86
C GLY A 1041 26.77 -28.82 8.95
N CYS A 1042 25.69 -29.61 9.09
CA CYS A 1042 25.66 -30.80 9.94
C CYS A 1042 26.44 -31.96 9.29
N GLY A 1043 27.77 -31.83 9.23
CA GLY A 1043 28.66 -32.75 8.50
C GLY A 1043 28.60 -34.21 8.95
N SER A 1044 28.24 -34.48 10.21
CA SER A 1044 28.11 -35.84 10.78
C SER A 1044 26.70 -36.45 10.64
N LEU A 1045 25.74 -35.72 10.08
CA LEU A 1045 24.36 -36.20 9.93
C LEU A 1045 24.30 -37.28 8.85
N THR A 1046 23.89 -38.50 9.23
CA THR A 1046 23.95 -39.67 8.34
C THR A 1046 22.63 -39.97 7.61
N PHE A 1047 21.50 -39.66 8.25
CA PHE A 1047 20.14 -39.84 7.71
C PHE A 1047 19.15 -38.86 8.35
N LEU A 1048 18.00 -38.67 7.69
CA LEU A 1048 16.81 -38.03 8.28
C LEU A 1048 15.79 -39.09 8.69
N PRO A 1049 15.10 -38.95 9.83
CA PRO A 1049 14.06 -39.90 10.23
C PRO A 1049 12.86 -39.83 9.26
N PRO A 1050 12.16 -40.94 8.98
CA PRO A 1050 11.00 -40.93 8.08
C PRO A 1050 9.88 -39.97 8.52
N SER A 1051 9.79 -39.67 9.82
CA SER A 1051 8.83 -38.71 10.35
C SER A 1051 9.05 -37.27 9.86
N ILE A 1052 10.17 -36.96 9.18
CA ILE A 1052 10.39 -35.66 8.54
C ILE A 1052 9.25 -35.30 7.58
N GLY A 1053 8.64 -36.29 6.91
CA GLY A 1053 7.51 -36.08 5.99
C GLY A 1053 6.23 -35.56 6.66
N ASN A 1054 6.13 -35.63 7.99
CA ASN A 1054 4.99 -35.09 8.73
C ASN A 1054 5.00 -33.55 8.81
N LEU A 1055 6.11 -32.90 8.45
CA LEU A 1055 6.28 -31.44 8.48
C LEU A 1055 5.60 -30.78 7.28
N VAL A 1056 4.29 -30.98 7.13
CA VAL A 1056 3.52 -30.59 5.93
C VAL A 1056 3.51 -29.09 5.65
N ASN A 1057 3.81 -28.24 6.64
CA ASN A 1057 3.89 -26.78 6.49
C ASN A 1057 5.32 -26.28 6.14
N LEU A 1058 6.29 -27.18 6.00
CA LEU A 1058 7.68 -26.82 5.73
C LEU A 1058 7.81 -26.25 4.31
N SER A 1059 8.30 -25.01 4.21
CA SER A 1059 8.56 -24.33 2.93
C SER A 1059 10.03 -24.38 2.54
N SER A 1060 10.94 -24.44 3.52
CA SER A 1060 12.38 -24.49 3.28
C SER A 1060 13.07 -25.59 4.10
N LEU A 1061 13.82 -26.44 3.42
CA LEU A 1061 14.68 -27.47 4.00
C LEU A 1061 16.11 -27.29 3.50
N ASN A 1062 17.00 -26.85 4.38
CA ASN A 1062 18.41 -26.65 4.05
C ASN A 1062 19.28 -27.76 4.65
N LEU A 1063 19.95 -28.53 3.81
CA LEU A 1063 20.89 -29.60 4.14
C LEU A 1063 22.30 -29.33 3.57
N LEU A 1064 22.59 -28.09 3.15
CA LEU A 1064 23.87 -27.70 2.55
C LEU A 1064 25.07 -28.16 3.40
N GLY A 1065 26.00 -28.93 2.85
CA GLY A 1065 27.19 -29.39 3.55
C GLY A 1065 26.97 -30.54 4.53
N CYS A 1066 25.83 -31.25 4.48
CA CYS A 1066 25.64 -32.52 5.19
C CYS A 1066 26.44 -33.66 4.52
N GLY A 1067 27.77 -33.60 4.61
CA GLY A 1067 28.67 -34.47 3.83
C GLY A 1067 28.50 -35.98 4.07
N SER A 1068 28.01 -36.39 5.24
CA SER A 1068 27.77 -37.80 5.60
C SER A 1068 26.36 -38.32 5.25
N LEU A 1069 25.48 -37.47 4.71
CA LEU A 1069 24.11 -37.85 4.38
C LEU A 1069 24.10 -38.79 3.16
N THR A 1070 23.62 -40.02 3.36
CA THR A 1070 23.69 -41.07 2.31
C THR A 1070 22.45 -41.13 1.42
N SER A 1071 21.28 -40.79 1.97
CA SER A 1071 19.98 -40.81 1.28
C SER A 1071 18.96 -39.92 2.01
N LEU A 1072 17.88 -39.57 1.30
CA LEU A 1072 16.67 -38.99 1.88
C LEU A 1072 15.59 -40.09 2.03
N PRO A 1073 14.80 -40.08 3.12
CA PRO A 1073 13.68 -41.02 3.26
C PRO A 1073 12.61 -40.76 2.19
N PRO A 1074 11.86 -41.79 1.73
CA PRO A 1074 10.78 -41.60 0.77
C PRO A 1074 9.72 -40.57 1.23
N SER A 1075 9.49 -40.46 2.53
CA SER A 1075 8.57 -39.48 3.11
C SER A 1075 9.01 -38.01 2.94
N THR A 1076 10.24 -37.73 2.50
CA THR A 1076 10.60 -36.36 2.08
C THR A 1076 9.70 -35.85 0.96
N GLY A 1077 9.12 -36.73 0.14
CA GLY A 1077 8.12 -36.35 -0.86
C GLY A 1077 6.75 -35.95 -0.30
N ASP A 1078 6.49 -36.14 0.99
CA ASP A 1078 5.24 -35.74 1.64
C ASP A 1078 5.23 -34.24 2.04
N LEU A 1079 6.37 -33.56 1.88
CA LEU A 1079 6.56 -32.12 2.15
C LEU A 1079 5.96 -31.26 1.03
N VAL A 1080 4.67 -31.40 0.75
CA VAL A 1080 4.00 -30.83 -0.43
C VAL A 1080 4.06 -29.30 -0.56
N ASN A 1081 4.32 -28.58 0.54
CA ASN A 1081 4.47 -27.11 0.56
C ASN A 1081 5.93 -26.63 0.41
N LEU A 1082 6.89 -27.55 0.22
CA LEU A 1082 8.30 -27.20 0.10
C LEU A 1082 8.57 -26.43 -1.20
N SER A 1083 9.12 -25.22 -1.07
CA SER A 1083 9.52 -24.37 -2.19
C SER A 1083 11.03 -24.40 -2.46
N SER A 1084 11.84 -24.64 -1.41
CA SER A 1084 13.30 -24.69 -1.51
C SER A 1084 13.86 -25.93 -0.81
N LEU A 1085 14.66 -26.70 -1.55
CA LEU A 1085 15.42 -27.84 -1.04
C LEU A 1085 16.90 -27.68 -1.41
N ASN A 1086 17.74 -27.44 -0.40
CA ASN A 1086 19.18 -27.35 -0.61
C ASN A 1086 19.88 -28.62 -0.11
N LEU A 1087 20.50 -29.36 -1.01
CA LEU A 1087 21.31 -30.56 -0.77
C LEU A 1087 22.77 -30.36 -1.18
N GLY A 1088 23.18 -29.12 -1.46
CA GLY A 1088 24.53 -28.80 -1.88
C GLY A 1088 25.57 -29.38 -0.91
N GLY A 1089 26.73 -29.82 -1.37
CA GLY A 1089 27.79 -30.39 -0.52
C GLY A 1089 27.43 -31.70 0.20
N CYS A 1090 26.30 -32.34 -0.10
CA CYS A 1090 25.99 -33.69 0.39
C CYS A 1090 26.81 -34.74 -0.37
N GLY A 1091 28.11 -34.81 -0.10
CA GLY A 1091 29.08 -35.60 -0.88
C GLY A 1091 28.79 -37.10 -0.91
N SER A 1092 28.21 -37.67 0.16
CA SER A 1092 27.88 -39.09 0.27
C SER A 1092 26.51 -39.48 -0.30
N LEU A 1093 25.74 -38.51 -0.81
CA LEU A 1093 24.40 -38.74 -1.33
C LEU A 1093 24.46 -39.54 -2.63
N THR A 1094 23.92 -40.76 -2.63
CA THR A 1094 24.03 -41.69 -3.78
C THR A 1094 22.88 -41.58 -4.78
N SER A 1095 21.68 -41.23 -4.29
CA SER A 1095 20.45 -41.11 -5.06
C SER A 1095 19.41 -40.25 -4.34
N LEU A 1096 18.42 -39.75 -5.08
CA LEU A 1096 17.21 -39.12 -4.55
C LEU A 1096 16.03 -40.12 -4.61
N PRO A 1097 15.12 -40.14 -3.62
CA PRO A 1097 13.96 -41.01 -3.66
C PRO A 1097 13.00 -40.61 -4.80
N PRO A 1098 12.30 -41.56 -5.46
CA PRO A 1098 11.35 -41.23 -6.51
C PRO A 1098 10.21 -40.30 -6.06
N SER A 1099 9.87 -40.32 -4.78
CA SER A 1099 8.88 -39.42 -4.18
C SER A 1099 9.27 -37.94 -4.22
N ILE A 1100 10.52 -37.59 -4.56
CA ILE A 1100 10.92 -36.18 -4.76
C ILE A 1100 10.04 -35.47 -5.79
N GLY A 1101 9.51 -36.20 -6.79
CA GLY A 1101 8.60 -35.64 -7.78
C GLY A 1101 7.20 -35.27 -7.26
N ASN A 1102 6.89 -35.55 -5.98
CA ASN A 1102 5.65 -35.11 -5.34
C ASN A 1102 5.73 -33.65 -4.88
N LEU A 1103 6.92 -33.05 -4.83
CA LEU A 1103 7.15 -31.68 -4.37
C LEU A 1103 6.79 -30.64 -5.44
N VAL A 1104 5.54 -30.66 -5.90
CA VAL A 1104 5.07 -29.86 -7.05
C VAL A 1104 5.22 -28.34 -6.88
N ASN A 1105 5.36 -27.85 -5.66
CA ASN A 1105 5.59 -26.44 -5.34
C ASN A 1105 7.08 -26.04 -5.30
N LEU A 1106 8.00 -26.98 -5.51
CA LEU A 1106 9.45 -26.73 -5.45
C LEU A 1106 9.89 -25.82 -6.59
N SER A 1107 10.45 -24.65 -6.24
CA SER A 1107 11.01 -23.68 -7.18
C SER A 1107 12.52 -23.79 -7.29
N GLU A 1108 13.19 -24.20 -6.22
CA GLU A 1108 14.65 -24.32 -6.15
C GLU A 1108 15.09 -25.69 -5.62
N LEU A 1109 15.93 -26.37 -6.41
CA LEU A 1109 16.60 -27.60 -6.02
C LEU A 1109 18.09 -27.46 -6.26
N ASP A 1110 18.85 -27.46 -5.16
CA ASP A 1110 20.30 -27.35 -5.19
C ASP A 1110 20.96 -28.69 -4.86
N LEU A 1111 21.73 -29.23 -5.81
CA LEU A 1111 22.47 -30.50 -5.72
C LEU A 1111 23.97 -30.28 -5.99
N HIS A 1112 24.50 -29.05 -5.87
CA HIS A 1112 25.91 -28.82 -6.16
C HIS A 1112 26.82 -29.65 -5.23
N TRP A 1113 27.96 -30.14 -5.74
CA TRP A 1113 28.98 -30.88 -4.99
C TRP A 1113 28.48 -32.21 -4.40
N CYS A 1114 27.40 -32.79 -4.92
CA CYS A 1114 26.97 -34.16 -4.62
C CYS A 1114 27.81 -35.20 -5.40
N GLY A 1115 29.07 -35.37 -4.99
CA GLY A 1115 30.07 -36.17 -5.71
C GLY A 1115 29.70 -37.65 -5.91
N SER A 1116 28.92 -38.27 -5.02
CA SER A 1116 28.48 -39.68 -5.13
C SER A 1116 27.14 -39.88 -5.84
N LEU A 1117 26.48 -38.81 -6.30
CA LEU A 1117 25.16 -38.90 -6.94
C LEU A 1117 25.29 -39.54 -8.33
N THR A 1118 24.69 -40.70 -8.52
CA THR A 1118 24.86 -41.50 -9.75
C THR A 1118 23.83 -41.18 -10.84
N SER A 1119 22.61 -40.82 -10.43
CA SER A 1119 21.47 -40.53 -11.31
C SER A 1119 20.42 -39.66 -10.60
N LEU A 1120 19.58 -38.98 -11.39
CA LEU A 1120 18.35 -38.33 -10.91
C LEU A 1120 17.14 -39.23 -11.22
N PRO A 1121 16.15 -39.34 -10.32
CA PRO A 1121 14.97 -40.17 -10.56
C PRO A 1121 14.11 -39.58 -11.69
N PRO A 1122 13.43 -40.40 -12.52
CA PRO A 1122 12.56 -39.92 -13.59
C PRO A 1122 11.43 -39.01 -13.09
N SER A 1123 10.99 -39.16 -11.85
CA SER A 1123 9.98 -38.30 -11.22
C SER A 1123 10.41 -36.84 -11.06
N ILE A 1124 11.70 -36.50 -11.22
CA ILE A 1124 12.16 -35.10 -11.21
C ILE A 1124 11.41 -34.23 -12.22
N GLY A 1125 10.98 -34.79 -13.35
CA GLY A 1125 10.19 -34.08 -14.36
C GLY A 1125 8.78 -33.70 -13.93
N ASN A 1126 8.32 -34.11 -12.75
CA ASN A 1126 7.04 -33.66 -12.18
C ASN A 1126 7.14 -32.28 -11.52
N LEU A 1127 8.35 -31.77 -11.30
CA LEU A 1127 8.63 -30.48 -10.63
C LEU A 1127 8.45 -29.30 -11.62
N VAL A 1128 7.26 -29.16 -12.20
CA VAL A 1128 6.98 -28.20 -13.29
C VAL A 1128 7.17 -26.72 -12.91
N ASN A 1129 7.16 -26.41 -11.61
CA ASN A 1129 7.40 -25.07 -11.07
C ASN A 1129 8.90 -24.78 -10.79
N LEU A 1130 9.79 -25.74 -11.03
CA LEU A 1130 11.22 -25.60 -10.77
C LEU A 1130 11.85 -24.58 -11.72
N SER A 1131 12.31 -23.45 -11.18
CA SER A 1131 12.97 -22.37 -11.93
C SER A 1131 14.49 -22.51 -11.95
N SER A 1132 15.05 -23.15 -10.91
CA SER A 1132 16.49 -23.28 -10.70
C SER A 1132 16.85 -24.70 -10.27
N LEU A 1133 17.71 -25.35 -11.06
CA LEU A 1133 18.26 -26.68 -10.79
C LEU A 1133 19.79 -26.61 -10.89
N TYR A 1134 20.47 -26.73 -9.75
CA TYR A 1134 21.93 -26.67 -9.68
C TYR A 1134 22.51 -28.08 -9.51
N VAL A 1135 23.27 -28.57 -10.48
CA VAL A 1135 23.86 -29.93 -10.45
C VAL A 1135 25.37 -29.89 -10.72
N LEU A 1136 26.05 -28.88 -10.18
CA LEU A 1136 27.47 -28.64 -10.44
C LEU A 1136 28.34 -29.58 -9.61
N ARG A 1137 29.43 -30.09 -10.17
CA ARG A 1137 30.43 -30.98 -9.55
C ARG A 1137 29.84 -32.30 -9.02
N CYS A 1138 28.79 -32.81 -9.66
CA CYS A 1138 28.28 -34.16 -9.44
C CYS A 1138 29.11 -35.17 -10.25
N GLY A 1139 30.33 -35.44 -9.78
CA GLY A 1139 31.35 -36.20 -10.54
C GLY A 1139 30.91 -37.60 -10.98
N SER A 1140 30.04 -38.27 -10.21
CA SER A 1140 29.53 -39.63 -10.50
C SER A 1140 28.27 -39.67 -11.35
N LEU A 1141 27.69 -38.52 -11.74
CA LEU A 1141 26.44 -38.46 -12.49
C LEU A 1141 26.67 -38.91 -13.93
N THR A 1142 26.02 -40.01 -14.33
CA THR A 1142 26.29 -40.65 -15.65
C THR A 1142 25.34 -40.17 -16.75
N SER A 1143 24.11 -39.81 -16.40
CA SER A 1143 23.04 -39.40 -17.31
C SER A 1143 21.96 -38.58 -16.60
N LEU A 1144 21.19 -37.82 -17.37
CA LEU A 1144 19.95 -37.17 -16.92
C LEU A 1144 18.72 -37.97 -17.41
N PRO A 1145 17.64 -38.08 -16.63
CA PRO A 1145 16.44 -38.79 -17.06
C PRO A 1145 15.74 -38.04 -18.21
N PRO A 1146 15.08 -38.74 -19.15
CA PRO A 1146 14.34 -38.09 -20.24
C PRO A 1146 13.25 -37.13 -19.76
N SER A 1147 12.69 -37.34 -18.57
CA SER A 1147 11.70 -36.45 -17.97
C SER A 1147 12.23 -35.07 -17.60
N ILE A 1148 13.55 -34.82 -17.65
CA ILE A 1148 14.13 -33.47 -17.44
C ILE A 1148 13.53 -32.44 -18.40
N GLY A 1149 13.11 -32.85 -19.61
CA GLY A 1149 12.47 -31.98 -20.59
C GLY A 1149 11.10 -31.44 -20.15
N ASN A 1150 10.48 -31.99 -19.11
CA ASN A 1150 9.21 -31.51 -18.57
C ASN A 1150 9.37 -30.23 -17.73
N LEU A 1151 10.59 -29.85 -17.35
CA LEU A 1151 10.90 -28.68 -16.52
C LEU A 1151 10.87 -27.38 -17.33
N VAL A 1152 9.75 -27.10 -18.01
CA VAL A 1152 9.62 -25.99 -18.97
C VAL A 1152 9.82 -24.59 -18.37
N SER A 1153 9.75 -24.46 -17.05
CA SER A 1153 9.99 -23.21 -16.30
C SER A 1153 11.48 -22.94 -16.03
N LEU A 1154 12.37 -23.88 -16.35
CA LEU A 1154 13.80 -23.79 -16.04
C LEU A 1154 14.50 -22.74 -16.90
N TYR A 1155 15.12 -21.75 -16.24
CA TYR A 1155 15.81 -20.65 -16.93
C TYR A 1155 17.31 -20.88 -17.13
N SER A 1156 17.93 -21.60 -16.19
CA SER A 1156 19.35 -21.96 -16.22
C SER A 1156 19.54 -23.40 -15.76
N LEU A 1157 20.41 -24.13 -16.47
CA LEU A 1157 20.81 -25.49 -16.13
C LEU A 1157 22.34 -25.53 -16.05
N ASP A 1158 22.86 -25.72 -14.84
CA ASP A 1158 24.29 -25.80 -14.60
C ASP A 1158 24.72 -27.23 -14.22
N LEU A 1159 25.52 -27.83 -15.10
CA LEU A 1159 26.09 -29.18 -15.00
C LEU A 1159 27.62 -29.14 -14.92
N TRP A 1160 28.22 -27.98 -14.62
CA TRP A 1160 29.66 -27.79 -14.54
C TRP A 1160 30.34 -28.89 -13.72
N GLY A 1161 31.33 -29.59 -14.27
CA GLY A 1161 32.13 -30.58 -13.55
C GLY A 1161 31.44 -31.93 -13.34
N CYS A 1162 30.36 -32.23 -14.05
CA CYS A 1162 29.79 -33.59 -14.13
C CYS A 1162 30.66 -34.48 -15.04
N SER A 1163 31.85 -34.87 -14.56
CA SER A 1163 32.88 -35.53 -15.38
C SER A 1163 32.47 -36.87 -15.98
N SER A 1164 31.55 -37.60 -15.35
CA SER A 1164 31.04 -38.91 -15.82
C SER A 1164 29.82 -38.81 -16.74
N LEU A 1165 29.32 -37.60 -17.03
CA LEU A 1165 28.14 -37.41 -17.88
C LEU A 1165 28.48 -37.78 -19.33
N THR A 1166 27.85 -38.83 -19.85
CA THR A 1166 28.19 -39.38 -21.18
C THR A 1166 27.38 -38.78 -22.33
N SER A 1167 26.14 -38.38 -22.05
CA SER A 1167 25.18 -37.83 -23.02
C SER A 1167 24.08 -37.01 -22.33
N LEU A 1168 23.40 -36.16 -23.09
CA LEU A 1168 22.17 -35.48 -22.70
C LEU A 1168 20.96 -36.16 -23.38
N PRO A 1169 19.81 -36.30 -22.70
CA PRO A 1169 18.62 -36.90 -23.30
C PRO A 1169 18.05 -35.99 -24.41
N PRO A 1170 17.45 -36.54 -25.48
CA PRO A 1170 16.84 -35.73 -26.54
C PRO A 1170 15.75 -34.77 -26.05
N SER A 1171 15.09 -35.09 -24.95
CA SER A 1171 14.08 -34.23 -24.33
C SER A 1171 14.62 -32.89 -23.81
N ILE A 1172 15.94 -32.72 -23.67
CA ILE A 1172 16.56 -31.44 -23.28
C ILE A 1172 16.08 -30.27 -24.16
N GLY A 1173 15.83 -30.53 -25.45
CA GLY A 1173 15.30 -29.55 -26.40
C GLY A 1173 13.87 -29.05 -26.10
N SER A 1174 13.19 -29.61 -25.08
CA SER A 1174 11.87 -29.16 -24.63
C SER A 1174 11.96 -27.99 -23.64
N LEU A 1175 13.15 -27.68 -23.13
CA LEU A 1175 13.41 -26.58 -22.18
C LEU A 1175 13.46 -25.22 -22.89
N VAL A 1176 12.38 -24.84 -23.56
CA VAL A 1176 12.33 -23.68 -24.46
C VAL A 1176 12.64 -22.33 -23.79
N ASN A 1177 12.52 -22.22 -22.47
CA ASN A 1177 12.84 -21.02 -21.69
C ASN A 1177 14.31 -20.95 -21.22
N LEU A 1178 15.11 -21.98 -21.50
CA LEU A 1178 16.50 -22.05 -21.06
C LEU A 1178 17.35 -21.01 -21.78
N SER A 1179 17.99 -20.13 -21.00
CA SER A 1179 18.83 -19.03 -21.50
C SER A 1179 20.33 -19.30 -21.36
N SER A 1180 20.71 -20.18 -20.43
CA SER A 1180 22.09 -20.57 -20.15
C SER A 1180 22.18 -22.07 -19.90
N LEU A 1181 23.12 -22.73 -20.58
CA LEU A 1181 23.46 -24.14 -20.39
C LEU A 1181 24.96 -24.28 -20.17
N ASN A 1182 25.35 -24.65 -18.95
CA ASN A 1182 26.74 -24.81 -18.57
C ASN A 1182 27.10 -26.29 -18.45
N LEU A 1183 28.00 -26.77 -19.32
CA LEU A 1183 28.53 -28.13 -19.38
C LEU A 1183 30.07 -28.14 -19.21
N LEU A 1184 30.66 -27.04 -18.75
CA LEU A 1184 32.11 -26.93 -18.51
C LEU A 1184 32.63 -28.16 -17.74
N GLY A 1185 33.71 -28.79 -18.18
CA GLY A 1185 34.32 -29.93 -17.49
C GLY A 1185 33.53 -31.24 -17.52
N CYS A 1186 32.50 -31.38 -18.38
CA CYS A 1186 31.85 -32.67 -18.67
C CYS A 1186 32.74 -33.55 -19.56
N GLY A 1187 33.84 -34.04 -19.01
CA GLY A 1187 34.92 -34.70 -19.76
C GLY A 1187 34.50 -35.92 -20.59
N SER A 1188 33.52 -36.69 -20.11
CA SER A 1188 33.02 -37.91 -20.77
C SER A 1188 31.92 -37.67 -21.81
N LEU A 1189 31.51 -36.41 -22.04
CA LEU A 1189 30.43 -36.08 -22.95
C LEU A 1189 30.88 -36.30 -24.41
N THR A 1190 30.25 -37.26 -25.10
CA THR A 1190 30.68 -37.67 -26.45
C THR A 1190 30.01 -36.89 -27.58
N SER A 1191 28.77 -36.45 -27.37
CA SER A 1191 27.93 -35.74 -28.35
C SER A 1191 26.80 -34.97 -27.68
N LEU A 1192 26.23 -34.00 -28.39
CA LEU A 1192 24.97 -33.32 -28.03
C LEU A 1192 23.82 -33.85 -28.88
N PRO A 1193 22.59 -34.01 -28.34
CA PRO A 1193 21.45 -34.46 -29.11
C PRO A 1193 21.04 -33.39 -30.15
N PRO A 1194 20.53 -33.78 -31.34
CA PRO A 1194 20.07 -32.82 -32.35
C PRO A 1194 18.98 -31.85 -31.85
N SER A 1195 18.19 -32.26 -30.86
CA SER A 1195 17.16 -31.43 -30.23
C SER A 1195 17.71 -30.22 -29.48
N ILE A 1196 19.04 -30.13 -29.24
CA ILE A 1196 19.66 -28.93 -28.65
C ILE A 1196 19.31 -27.66 -29.44
N GLY A 1197 19.15 -27.78 -30.76
CA GLY A 1197 18.76 -26.66 -31.63
C GLY A 1197 17.34 -26.12 -31.40
N ASN A 1198 16.52 -26.78 -30.58
CA ASN A 1198 15.20 -26.28 -30.19
C ASN A 1198 15.25 -25.24 -29.07
N LEU A 1199 16.41 -25.07 -28.41
CA LEU A 1199 16.62 -24.11 -27.31
C LEU A 1199 16.80 -22.68 -27.85
N VAL A 1200 15.82 -22.17 -28.59
CA VAL A 1200 15.92 -20.90 -29.34
C VAL A 1200 16.21 -19.67 -28.48
N ASN A 1201 15.95 -19.73 -27.17
CA ASN A 1201 16.25 -18.65 -26.21
C ASN A 1201 17.66 -18.75 -25.59
N LEU A 1202 18.42 -19.79 -25.93
CA LEU A 1202 19.75 -20.00 -25.36
C LEU A 1202 20.71 -18.89 -25.81
N SER A 1203 21.26 -18.18 -24.85
CA SER A 1203 22.17 -17.05 -25.04
C SER A 1203 23.64 -17.41 -24.77
N GLU A 1204 23.87 -18.42 -23.93
CA GLU A 1204 25.18 -18.89 -23.53
C GLU A 1204 25.20 -20.43 -23.47
N LEU A 1205 26.18 -21.03 -24.16
CA LEU A 1205 26.46 -22.46 -24.13
C LEU A 1205 27.94 -22.66 -23.82
N ASP A 1206 28.23 -23.19 -22.64
CA ASP A 1206 29.59 -23.51 -22.22
C ASP A 1206 29.84 -25.03 -22.29
N LEU A 1207 30.78 -25.43 -23.15
CA LEU A 1207 31.24 -26.80 -23.37
C LEU A 1207 32.75 -26.93 -23.12
N GLN A 1208 33.38 -25.93 -22.48
CA GLN A 1208 34.81 -25.97 -22.24
C GLN A 1208 35.23 -27.26 -21.51
N ARG A 1209 36.42 -27.78 -21.82
CA ARG A 1209 36.97 -29.01 -21.24
C ARG A 1209 36.09 -30.26 -21.41
N CYS A 1210 35.17 -30.29 -22.37
CA CYS A 1210 34.49 -31.50 -22.81
C CYS A 1210 35.42 -32.32 -23.73
N GLY A 1211 36.40 -32.98 -23.13
CA GLY A 1211 37.51 -33.62 -23.85
C GLY A 1211 37.10 -34.72 -24.84
N SER A 1212 36.03 -35.48 -24.55
CA SER A 1212 35.52 -36.54 -25.42
C SER A 1212 34.53 -36.09 -26.51
N LEU A 1213 34.22 -34.79 -26.58
CA LEU A 1213 33.25 -34.26 -27.56
C LEU A 1213 33.85 -34.30 -28.98
N THR A 1214 33.26 -35.11 -29.87
CA THR A 1214 33.83 -35.35 -31.22
C THR A 1214 33.28 -34.41 -32.30
N SER A 1215 32.04 -33.96 -32.15
CA SER A 1215 31.32 -33.10 -33.11
C SER A 1215 30.17 -32.36 -32.44
N LEU A 1216 29.70 -31.27 -33.07
CA LEU A 1216 28.46 -30.57 -32.73
C LEU A 1216 27.36 -30.91 -33.76
N PRO A 1217 26.09 -31.09 -33.34
CA PRO A 1217 25.00 -31.38 -34.27
C PRO A 1217 24.75 -30.17 -35.19
N PRO A 1218 24.36 -30.38 -36.48
CA PRO A 1218 24.05 -29.28 -37.40
C PRO A 1218 22.95 -28.34 -36.89
N SER A 1219 22.03 -28.84 -36.06
CA SER A 1219 20.97 -28.05 -35.43
C SER A 1219 21.48 -26.97 -34.47
N ILE A 1220 22.76 -26.97 -34.08
CA ILE A 1220 23.36 -25.87 -33.29
C ILE A 1220 23.15 -24.51 -33.97
N GLY A 1221 23.12 -24.47 -35.30
CA GLY A 1221 22.86 -23.24 -36.08
C GLY A 1221 21.44 -22.68 -35.94
N ASN A 1222 20.51 -23.42 -35.31
CA ASN A 1222 19.16 -22.93 -35.02
C ASN A 1222 19.11 -22.03 -33.76
N LEU A 1223 20.19 -21.98 -32.97
CA LEU A 1223 20.29 -21.18 -31.75
C LEU A 1223 20.54 -19.70 -32.07
N VAL A 1224 19.59 -19.06 -32.75
CA VAL A 1224 19.74 -17.70 -33.31
C VAL A 1224 20.05 -16.62 -32.26
N ASN A 1225 19.69 -16.84 -30.98
CA ASN A 1225 19.98 -15.93 -29.88
C ASN A 1225 21.31 -16.20 -29.17
N LEU A 1226 22.07 -17.23 -29.58
CA LEU A 1226 23.32 -17.61 -28.94
C LEU A 1226 24.36 -16.50 -29.13
N SER A 1227 24.80 -15.93 -28.01
CA SER A 1227 25.76 -14.82 -27.97
C SER A 1227 27.17 -15.28 -27.60
N LYS A 1228 27.27 -16.35 -26.81
CA LYS A 1228 28.54 -16.93 -26.36
C LYS A 1228 28.52 -18.44 -26.54
N LEU A 1229 29.54 -18.95 -27.21
CA LEU A 1229 29.79 -20.38 -27.36
C LEU A 1229 31.22 -20.67 -26.90
N HIS A 1230 31.37 -21.40 -25.80
CA HIS A 1230 32.67 -21.74 -25.25
C HIS A 1230 32.99 -23.20 -25.52
N LEU A 1231 34.03 -23.48 -26.31
CA LEU A 1231 34.48 -24.84 -26.67
C LEU A 1231 35.94 -25.10 -26.25
N GLY A 1232 36.58 -24.15 -25.56
CA GLY A 1232 37.98 -24.26 -25.17
C GLY A 1232 38.29 -25.56 -24.41
N GLY A 1233 39.30 -26.31 -24.83
CA GLY A 1233 39.71 -27.59 -24.25
C GLY A 1233 38.94 -28.81 -24.75
N CYS A 1234 38.11 -28.67 -25.80
CA CYS A 1234 37.50 -29.81 -26.51
C CYS A 1234 38.50 -30.51 -27.45
N GLY A 1235 39.44 -31.25 -26.86
CA GLY A 1235 40.57 -31.84 -27.58
C GLY A 1235 40.20 -32.83 -28.70
N SER A 1236 39.07 -33.54 -28.61
CA SER A 1236 38.60 -34.50 -29.64
C SER A 1236 37.70 -33.90 -30.73
N LEU A 1237 37.41 -32.59 -30.68
CA LEU A 1237 36.52 -31.94 -31.63
C LEU A 1237 37.21 -31.82 -33.00
N THR A 1238 36.71 -32.54 -34.01
CA THR A 1238 37.36 -32.66 -35.33
C THR A 1238 36.93 -31.59 -36.33
N SER A 1239 35.71 -31.11 -36.23
CA SER A 1239 35.10 -30.12 -37.14
C SER A 1239 33.93 -29.38 -36.48
N LEU A 1240 33.60 -28.20 -37.01
CA LEU A 1240 32.40 -27.44 -36.69
C LEU A 1240 31.40 -27.53 -37.87
N PRO A 1241 30.09 -27.70 -37.62
CA PRO A 1241 29.11 -27.79 -38.69
C PRO A 1241 28.98 -26.46 -39.46
N PRO A 1242 28.73 -26.48 -40.80
CA PRO A 1242 28.58 -25.25 -41.57
C PRO A 1242 27.45 -24.34 -41.07
N SER A 1243 26.44 -24.90 -40.42
CA SER A 1243 25.33 -24.16 -39.82
C SER A 1243 25.74 -23.21 -38.69
N ILE A 1244 26.97 -23.30 -38.16
CA ILE A 1244 27.47 -22.34 -37.16
C ILE A 1244 27.47 -20.89 -37.69
N GLY A 1245 27.58 -20.71 -39.01
CA GLY A 1245 27.46 -19.39 -39.65
C GLY A 1245 26.06 -18.77 -39.58
N ASN A 1246 25.04 -19.52 -39.13
CA ASN A 1246 23.68 -18.99 -38.90
C ASN A 1246 23.54 -18.28 -37.53
N LEU A 1247 24.55 -18.38 -36.66
CA LEU A 1247 24.55 -17.76 -35.32
C LEU A 1247 24.84 -16.26 -35.40
N VAL A 1248 23.97 -15.49 -36.06
CA VAL A 1248 24.18 -14.06 -36.36
C VAL A 1248 24.40 -13.17 -35.13
N ASN A 1249 23.97 -13.61 -33.95
CA ASN A 1249 24.13 -12.89 -32.68
C ASN A 1249 25.38 -13.30 -31.89
N LEU A 1250 26.20 -14.23 -32.40
CA LEU A 1250 27.39 -14.73 -31.73
C LEU A 1250 28.44 -13.63 -31.61
N ARG A 1251 28.80 -13.29 -30.36
CA ARG A 1251 29.80 -12.27 -30.01
C ARG A 1251 31.11 -12.87 -29.54
N ARG A 1252 31.07 -14.06 -28.94
CA ARG A 1252 32.24 -14.75 -28.42
C ARG A 1252 32.22 -16.23 -28.78
N LEU A 1253 33.32 -16.71 -29.34
CA LEU A 1253 33.58 -18.10 -29.64
C LEU A 1253 34.98 -18.43 -29.16
N ASP A 1254 35.07 -19.29 -28.15
CA ASP A 1254 36.33 -19.73 -27.58
C ASP A 1254 36.65 -21.13 -28.10
N LEU A 1255 37.79 -21.29 -28.77
CA LEU A 1255 38.28 -22.55 -29.33
C LEU A 1255 39.65 -22.95 -28.75
N ASP A 1256 40.14 -22.27 -27.71
CA ASP A 1256 41.48 -22.48 -27.17
C ASP A 1256 41.68 -23.94 -26.73
N GLY A 1257 42.72 -24.62 -27.21
CA GLY A 1257 42.97 -26.02 -26.84
C GLY A 1257 42.11 -27.06 -27.59
N CYS A 1258 41.39 -26.70 -28.65
CA CYS A 1258 40.74 -27.64 -29.59
C CYS A 1258 41.74 -28.25 -30.59
N GLY A 1259 42.70 -29.05 -30.10
CA GLY A 1259 43.85 -29.51 -30.91
C GLY A 1259 43.54 -30.41 -32.13
N SER A 1260 42.35 -31.02 -32.20
CA SER A 1260 41.93 -31.85 -33.34
C SER A 1260 41.18 -31.07 -34.43
N LEU A 1261 40.91 -29.78 -34.22
CA LEU A 1261 40.17 -28.94 -35.17
C LEU A 1261 41.11 -28.49 -36.30
N THR A 1262 40.89 -29.02 -37.51
CA THR A 1262 41.80 -28.79 -38.65
C THR A 1262 41.46 -27.55 -39.49
N SER A 1263 40.21 -27.10 -39.48
CA SER A 1263 39.75 -25.93 -40.23
C SER A 1263 38.43 -25.38 -39.67
N LEU A 1264 38.16 -24.09 -39.95
CA LEU A 1264 36.86 -23.46 -39.70
C LEU A 1264 36.00 -23.51 -40.98
N PRO A 1265 34.67 -23.72 -40.88
CA PRO A 1265 33.79 -23.78 -42.04
C PRO A 1265 33.71 -22.43 -42.77
N PRO A 1266 33.59 -22.38 -44.12
CA PRO A 1266 33.55 -21.11 -44.87
C PRO A 1266 32.42 -20.15 -44.45
N SER A 1267 31.33 -20.69 -43.92
CA SER A 1267 30.18 -19.95 -43.40
C SER A 1267 30.48 -19.09 -42.18
N PHE A 1268 31.66 -19.23 -41.55
CA PHE A 1268 32.11 -18.35 -40.46
C PHE A 1268 32.18 -16.88 -40.85
N GLY A 1269 32.41 -16.59 -42.14
CA GLY A 1269 32.39 -15.22 -42.68
C GLY A 1269 31.03 -14.54 -42.59
N ASN A 1270 29.95 -15.27 -42.29
CA ASN A 1270 28.60 -14.73 -42.11
C ASN A 1270 28.37 -14.15 -40.69
N LEU A 1271 29.30 -14.32 -39.75
CA LEU A 1271 29.19 -13.85 -38.37
C LEU A 1271 29.54 -12.36 -38.25
N VAL A 1272 28.60 -11.50 -38.64
CA VAL A 1272 28.82 -10.03 -38.77
C VAL A 1272 29.09 -9.34 -37.42
N ASN A 1273 28.62 -9.91 -36.31
CA ASN A 1273 28.77 -9.38 -34.95
C ASN A 1273 29.97 -9.99 -34.18
N PHE A 1274 30.71 -10.91 -34.80
CA PHE A 1274 31.83 -11.61 -34.21
C PHE A 1274 33.11 -10.78 -34.41
N ARG A 1275 33.77 -10.38 -33.31
CA ARG A 1275 35.12 -9.81 -33.36
C ARG A 1275 36.11 -10.93 -33.01
N PRO A 1276 37.10 -11.23 -33.87
CA PRO A 1276 38.07 -12.31 -33.67
C PRO A 1276 38.81 -12.26 -32.34
#